data_AF-A0A2M4AC45-F1
#
_entry.id   AF-A0A2M4AC45-F1
#
_cell.length_a   1.000
_cell.length_b   1.000
_cell.length_c   1.000
_cell.angle_alpha   90.00
_cell.angle_beta   90.00
_cell.angle_gamma   90.00
#
_symmetry.space_group_name_H-M   'P 1'
#
loop_
_entity.id
_entity.type
_entity.pdbx_description
1 polymer ?
#
loop_
_entity_poly.entity_id
_entity_poly.type
_entity_poly.pdbx_seq_one_letter_code
_entity_poly.pdbx_strand_id
1 'polypeptide(L)'
;MDSRKDIYNLWVQYTTKNEETYFRQFITGFVNIWHSQLRLDFDDAPRWDEVEPDLGPHLSRLPDELLPAIEKFLIIARDCCENVPEDGAGIADEEMRQNVLLVQCLTVICRHFENIDAVIRSSYISSCIAISNFIITRLDDKKSTDVATDELFVQSVARLLEVLYDPYLTWRSYLRGHHADYSTLSYKISPMHLEIVPFIYDCFQSGKASKNTKIGKDLVHILGAIIAGSQHNGLRAVSPATVTIIIDVISKWDSEAELRRLMLQCFALMAVILQKSSPEQRQIDLLTIFQLYIGAIHELLKTEHFLTKSLSTESFELSHDNDSCIDVGALCATIATVEEFIPEHANKLVLCNALFEAKFLSSLVQIPEQTKRWNVDRQMIGTVLVRVLQRLCYHSEKIQYNLLRTNSINVLFDGLKCYGKPSKGLIEQCLGFAFDDTDSRQVYVSVVTKLIEWIPQTDEAEQSVISEVLQKKCAATMQCKQQVCAQKTIKRIVDVCLKDGNRLSFKCTINLLKLIEELAKYSIYPTEVNSLLRLLRREAQFEHRKQLLETILRISQYRSTLGIAPDNFLDIQTNTSGITIPEIRKWDTAHGFVFHAWLRLEEESTMGQNYRRQLFSLTTTYGTGYEFFIQKSGNFVVSVITKKEFFTATTQSPQLLDGRWHSITVSVVPPKRLFSYHQINVYIDAAQKLGSTMKYASFTEVFHYCSIGAPYNNFRKVSHTSHQSNSARMSPVPDASPSGEREEKAKSGLFPNIIERTFFPGLVSQVPNYFTLPSKSTTSLDPSVKSYPIGMQDLVFGEAVCLKGQLGAVLLADTNVNLKSLFEVGPNVANVLATDVIESFDMASKFVFCFAPSACYDGLCLDLAPGNHYNGHLVANVAQTLSIQNALTGIGGMVALLPVLDYIVQLPASEIPASDELISLSPVESPLKEEHFGDWEMLQLNSLTEPKIIQNPIACFLCLVRNFIAGSEVNKENMLKNDVIAIMSSLLQKCHERLFDVNVLMAVQLLIESLQNEMPTGHVELLHVLHRDLVFNFRIWAKAQFQIVIGHIQYISTLIKDDRKYFRRNFGIQYLLDVVVEAFTVFSYFSSEGAVVVGEFVFRIVRYSVEGVVNIFGLAPLLLFLAAHPRGVSVCELMGMVLVFVEGLWPCGIAFFW
;
A
#
# COMPACT_ATOMS: atom_id res chain seq x y z
N MET A 1 45.69 -46.91 -18.70
CA MET A 1 45.80 -47.71 -19.94
C MET A 1 45.74 -46.74 -21.09
N ASP A 2 46.90 -46.45 -21.70
CA ASP A 2 47.08 -45.37 -22.67
C ASP A 2 47.05 -45.87 -24.11
N SER A 3 45.86 -46.18 -24.65
CA SER A 3 45.45 -45.81 -26.02
C SER A 3 44.07 -46.36 -26.35
N ARG A 4 43.24 -45.59 -27.06
CA ARG A 4 41.97 -46.08 -27.64
C ARG A 4 42.16 -47.33 -28.52
N LYS A 5 43.36 -47.53 -29.06
CA LYS A 5 43.72 -48.69 -29.91
C LYS A 5 43.75 -49.99 -29.11
N ASP A 6 44.14 -49.95 -27.84
CA ASP A 6 44.25 -51.15 -27.01
C ASP A 6 42.89 -51.75 -26.63
N ILE A 7 41.87 -50.90 -26.45
CA ILE A 7 40.50 -51.35 -26.18
C ILE A 7 39.84 -51.96 -27.42
N TYR A 8 40.06 -51.39 -28.61
CA TYR A 8 39.58 -52.01 -29.85
C TYR A 8 40.22 -53.39 -30.10
N ASN A 9 41.49 -53.58 -29.72
CA ASN A 9 42.12 -54.89 -29.78
C ASN A 9 41.46 -55.90 -28.83
N LEU A 10 41.02 -55.48 -27.64
CA LEU A 10 40.25 -56.34 -26.72
C LEU A 10 38.90 -56.75 -27.32
N TRP A 11 38.22 -55.82 -28.01
CA TRP A 11 36.97 -56.13 -28.72
C TRP A 11 37.19 -57.17 -29.83
N VAL A 12 38.24 -57.00 -30.64
CA VAL A 12 38.58 -57.97 -31.70
C VAL A 12 38.95 -59.33 -31.12
N GLN A 13 39.65 -59.38 -29.98
CA GLN A 13 39.95 -60.63 -29.30
C GLN A 13 38.70 -61.31 -28.75
N TYR A 14 37.73 -60.55 -28.25
CA TYR A 14 36.43 -61.09 -27.85
C TYR A 14 35.68 -61.72 -29.03
N THR A 15 35.54 -61.00 -30.16
CA THR A 15 34.77 -61.53 -31.31
C THR A 15 35.47 -62.70 -32.01
N THR A 16 36.81 -62.80 -31.93
CA THR A 16 37.57 -63.89 -32.55
C THR A 16 37.76 -65.11 -31.65
N LYS A 17 37.91 -64.93 -30.33
CA LYS A 17 38.14 -66.04 -29.37
C LYS A 17 36.89 -66.43 -28.58
N ASN A 18 35.86 -65.58 -28.55
CA ASN A 18 34.61 -65.78 -27.80
C ASN A 18 34.81 -66.02 -26.29
N GLU A 19 35.87 -65.43 -25.69
CA GLU A 19 36.16 -65.50 -24.25
C GLU A 19 35.61 -64.28 -23.51
N GLU A 20 34.83 -64.49 -22.45
CA GLU A 20 34.16 -63.43 -21.68
C GLU A 20 35.14 -62.43 -21.03
N THR A 21 36.33 -62.90 -20.63
CA THR A 21 37.35 -62.07 -19.96
C THR A 21 37.76 -60.86 -20.80
N TYR A 22 37.91 -61.01 -22.12
CA TYR A 22 38.24 -59.91 -23.02
C TYR A 22 37.09 -58.90 -23.16
N PHE A 23 35.83 -59.36 -23.13
CA PHE A 23 34.67 -58.47 -23.12
C PHE A 23 34.58 -57.65 -21.83
N ARG A 24 34.76 -58.28 -20.67
CA ARG A 24 34.73 -57.59 -19.37
C ARG A 24 35.86 -56.55 -19.25
N GLN A 25 37.06 -56.88 -19.75
CA GLN A 25 38.18 -55.93 -19.84
C GLN A 25 37.90 -54.80 -20.84
N PHE A 26 37.26 -55.09 -21.98
CA PHE A 26 36.81 -54.08 -22.93
C PHE A 26 35.84 -53.08 -22.27
N ILE A 27 34.80 -53.56 -21.59
CA ILE A 27 33.81 -52.71 -20.91
C ILE A 27 34.48 -51.84 -19.84
N THR A 28 35.38 -52.43 -19.03
CA THR A 28 36.13 -51.71 -18.00
C THR A 28 36.96 -50.58 -18.62
N GLY A 29 37.70 -50.86 -19.70
CA GLY A 29 38.46 -49.85 -20.43
C GLY A 29 37.58 -48.77 -21.05
N PHE A 30 36.45 -49.15 -21.63
CA PHE A 30 35.50 -48.25 -22.27
C PHE A 30 34.90 -47.26 -21.27
N VAL A 31 34.36 -47.75 -20.15
CA VAL A 31 33.75 -46.93 -19.10
C VAL A 31 34.78 -45.97 -18.51
N ASN A 32 36.02 -46.42 -18.25
CA ASN A 32 37.09 -45.57 -17.72
C ASN A 32 37.46 -44.40 -18.65
N ILE A 33 37.51 -44.64 -19.98
CA ILE A 33 37.78 -43.57 -20.95
C ILE A 33 36.68 -42.52 -20.90
N TRP A 34 35.42 -42.94 -20.92
CA TRP A 34 34.29 -42.02 -21.03
C TRP A 34 33.95 -41.35 -19.69
N HIS A 35 34.20 -41.99 -18.55
CA HIS A 35 34.09 -41.33 -17.23
C HIS A 35 35.00 -40.12 -17.09
N SER A 36 36.17 -40.11 -17.75
CA SER A 36 37.07 -38.95 -17.74
C SER A 36 36.60 -37.79 -18.64
N GLN A 37 35.69 -38.06 -19.59
CA GLN A 37 35.25 -37.11 -20.62
C GLN A 37 33.81 -36.61 -20.38
N LEU A 38 32.97 -37.39 -19.71
CA LEU A 38 31.59 -37.07 -19.39
C LEU A 38 31.42 -36.70 -17.92
N ARG A 39 30.64 -35.66 -17.64
CA ARG A 39 30.18 -35.35 -16.28
C ARG A 39 29.05 -36.31 -15.90
N LEU A 40 29.41 -37.42 -15.25
CA LEU A 40 28.48 -38.48 -14.80
C LEU A 40 28.22 -38.46 -13.29
N ASP A 41 28.74 -37.45 -12.59
CA ASP A 41 28.34 -37.13 -11.23
C ASP A 41 27.10 -36.23 -11.27
N PHE A 42 25.95 -36.79 -10.92
CA PHE A 42 24.67 -36.07 -10.98
C PHE A 42 24.41 -35.20 -9.75
N ASP A 43 25.25 -35.31 -8.72
CA ASP A 43 25.20 -34.42 -7.56
C ASP A 43 25.81 -33.04 -7.92
N ASP A 44 26.73 -33.00 -8.88
CA ASP A 44 27.25 -31.78 -9.54
C ASP A 44 26.93 -31.76 -11.06
N ALA A 45 25.67 -32.03 -11.42
CA ALA A 45 25.24 -32.05 -12.82
C ALA A 45 25.37 -30.67 -13.51
N PRO A 46 25.60 -30.57 -14.83
CA PRO A 46 25.50 -29.31 -15.57
C PRO A 46 24.08 -28.71 -15.53
N ARG A 47 23.94 -27.44 -15.91
CA ARG A 47 22.62 -26.82 -16.09
C ARG A 47 21.96 -27.36 -17.37
N TRP A 48 20.63 -27.40 -17.43
CA TRP A 48 19.89 -28.05 -18.51
C TRP A 48 20.22 -27.52 -19.92
N ASP A 49 20.61 -26.25 -20.03
CA ASP A 49 21.00 -25.55 -21.26
C ASP A 49 22.45 -25.80 -21.68
N GLU A 50 23.28 -26.31 -20.78
CA GLU A 50 24.68 -26.69 -21.06
C GLU A 50 24.80 -28.15 -21.54
N VAL A 51 23.69 -28.91 -21.50
CA VAL A 51 23.69 -30.31 -21.92
C VAL A 51 23.55 -30.40 -23.44
N GLU A 52 24.67 -30.72 -24.10
CA GLU A 52 24.70 -30.97 -25.54
C GLU A 52 24.20 -32.40 -25.88
N PRO A 53 23.46 -32.57 -27.00
CA PRO A 53 22.84 -33.85 -27.37
C PRO A 53 23.84 -34.92 -27.86
N ASP A 54 25.07 -34.53 -28.19
CA ASP A 54 26.12 -35.35 -28.83
C ASP A 54 27.32 -35.64 -27.91
N LEU A 55 27.20 -35.43 -26.60
CA LEU A 55 28.29 -35.64 -25.64
C LEU A 55 28.80 -37.11 -25.58
N GLY A 56 27.94 -38.09 -25.86
CA GLY A 56 28.27 -39.52 -25.81
C GLY A 56 28.78 -40.14 -27.12
N PRO A 57 29.23 -41.41 -27.10
CA PRO A 57 29.60 -42.12 -28.30
C PRO A 57 28.39 -42.45 -29.19
N HIS A 58 28.39 -41.99 -30.43
CA HIS A 58 27.37 -42.36 -31.42
C HIS A 58 27.45 -43.86 -31.79
N LEU A 59 26.31 -44.55 -31.86
CA LEU A 59 26.24 -46.02 -32.12
C LEU A 59 26.97 -46.46 -33.39
N SER A 60 26.93 -45.69 -34.48
CA SER A 60 27.67 -46.00 -35.72
C SER A 60 29.20 -46.08 -35.58
N ARG A 61 29.76 -45.56 -34.50
CA ARG A 61 31.20 -45.64 -34.18
C ARG A 61 31.52 -46.76 -33.20
N LEU A 62 30.50 -47.46 -32.70
CA LEU A 62 30.63 -48.58 -31.78
C LEU A 62 30.44 -49.90 -32.55
N PRO A 63 30.94 -51.02 -32.03
CA PRO A 63 30.70 -52.32 -32.65
C PRO A 63 29.22 -52.70 -32.64
N ASP A 64 28.71 -53.20 -33.76
CA ASP A 64 27.28 -53.56 -33.92
C ASP A 64 26.79 -54.61 -32.90
N GLU A 65 27.65 -55.53 -32.48
CA GLU A 65 27.33 -56.58 -31.49
C GLU A 65 27.49 -56.14 -30.02
N LEU A 66 27.89 -54.90 -29.75
CA LEU A 66 28.10 -54.41 -28.38
C LEU A 66 26.81 -54.40 -27.55
N LEU A 67 25.74 -53.81 -28.07
CA LEU A 67 24.44 -53.75 -27.40
C LEU A 67 23.85 -55.16 -27.17
N PRO A 68 23.79 -56.06 -28.17
CA PRO A 68 23.37 -57.45 -27.95
C PRO A 68 24.22 -58.22 -26.94
N ALA A 69 25.54 -58.01 -26.92
CA ALA A 69 26.42 -58.65 -25.93
C ALA A 69 26.11 -58.18 -24.50
N ILE A 70 25.93 -56.87 -24.30
CA ILE A 70 25.50 -56.32 -23.00
C ILE A 70 24.14 -56.92 -22.58
N GLU A 71 23.19 -57.05 -23.51
CA GLU A 71 21.87 -57.62 -23.24
C GLU A 71 21.97 -59.07 -22.77
N LYS A 72 22.76 -59.88 -23.47
CA LYS A 72 23.02 -61.27 -23.10
C LYS A 72 23.51 -61.41 -21.67
N PHE A 73 24.52 -60.62 -21.26
CA PHE A 73 25.09 -60.71 -19.92
C PHE A 73 24.14 -60.18 -18.83
N LEU A 74 23.31 -59.17 -19.13
CA LEU A 74 22.28 -58.70 -18.20
C LEU A 74 21.15 -59.71 -18.03
N ILE A 75 20.75 -60.43 -19.10
CA ILE A 75 19.78 -61.52 -19.01
C ILE A 75 20.35 -62.67 -18.16
N ILE A 76 21.61 -63.07 -18.38
CA ILE A 76 22.27 -64.08 -17.55
C ILE A 76 22.26 -63.67 -16.07
N ALA A 77 22.60 -62.41 -15.77
CA ALA A 77 22.56 -61.90 -14.41
C ALA A 77 21.15 -61.92 -13.82
N ARG A 78 20.12 -61.54 -14.60
CA ARG A 78 18.72 -61.63 -14.18
C ARG A 78 18.32 -63.07 -13.88
N ASP A 79 18.61 -64.00 -14.78
CA ASP A 79 18.21 -65.41 -14.63
C ASP A 79 18.92 -66.05 -13.41
N CYS A 80 20.14 -65.61 -13.08
CA CYS A 80 20.84 -65.99 -11.84
C CYS A 80 20.17 -65.43 -10.58
N CYS A 81 19.60 -64.22 -10.63
CA CYS A 81 18.82 -63.63 -9.53
C CYS A 81 17.45 -64.30 -9.34
N GLU A 82 16.82 -64.79 -10.41
CA GLU A 82 15.49 -65.40 -10.37
C GLU A 82 15.53 -66.89 -9.94
N ASN A 83 16.61 -67.61 -10.25
CA ASN A 83 16.73 -69.07 -10.03
C ASN A 83 17.62 -69.47 -8.83
N VAL A 84 17.64 -68.69 -7.76
CA VAL A 84 18.54 -68.92 -6.62
C VAL A 84 18.27 -70.27 -5.92
N PRO A 85 19.29 -71.16 -5.77
CA PRO A 85 19.18 -72.38 -4.94
C PRO A 85 19.06 -72.04 -3.44
N GLU A 86 18.38 -72.89 -2.67
CA GLU A 86 18.13 -72.72 -1.22
C GLU A 86 19.40 -72.51 -0.35
N ASP A 87 20.60 -72.75 -0.88
CA ASP A 87 21.91 -72.62 -0.20
C ASP A 87 22.53 -71.21 -0.23
N GLY A 88 21.82 -70.16 -0.68
CA GLY A 88 22.20 -68.76 -0.41
C GLY A 88 23.44 -68.22 -1.14
N ALA A 89 24.04 -68.98 -2.08
CA ALA A 89 25.04 -68.46 -2.99
C ALA A 89 24.36 -67.67 -4.12
N GLY A 90 24.08 -66.39 -3.88
CA GLY A 90 23.69 -65.45 -4.93
C GLY A 90 24.85 -65.17 -5.90
N ILE A 91 24.64 -64.23 -6.83
CA ILE A 91 25.68 -63.75 -7.76
C ILE A 91 26.97 -63.41 -6.98
N ALA A 92 28.11 -63.91 -7.46
CA ALA A 92 29.41 -63.64 -6.83
C ALA A 92 29.71 -62.14 -6.86
N ASP A 93 30.28 -61.58 -5.79
CA ASP A 93 30.53 -60.13 -5.66
C ASP A 93 31.31 -59.54 -6.84
N GLU A 94 32.24 -60.32 -7.41
CA GLU A 94 33.01 -59.92 -8.59
C GLU A 94 32.17 -59.86 -9.88
N GLU A 95 31.22 -60.78 -10.06
CA GLU A 95 30.26 -60.72 -11.17
C GLU A 95 29.32 -59.53 -11.03
N MET A 96 28.91 -59.19 -9.81
CA MET A 96 28.07 -58.02 -9.56
C MET A 96 28.81 -56.71 -9.91
N ARG A 97 30.09 -56.55 -9.52
CA ARG A 97 30.92 -55.40 -9.95
C ARG A 97 31.01 -55.29 -11.47
N GLN A 98 31.13 -56.41 -12.16
CA GLN A 98 31.15 -56.42 -13.62
C GLN A 98 29.80 -56.05 -14.22
N ASN A 99 28.68 -56.41 -13.58
CA ASN A 99 27.35 -56.01 -14.01
C ASN A 99 27.08 -54.51 -13.78
N VAL A 100 27.62 -53.91 -12.71
CA VAL A 100 27.61 -52.45 -12.52
C VAL A 100 28.24 -51.74 -13.74
N LEU A 101 29.39 -52.23 -14.20
CA LEU A 101 30.08 -51.66 -15.36
C LEU A 101 29.27 -51.78 -16.66
N LEU A 102 28.44 -52.83 -16.82
CA LEU A 102 27.54 -52.95 -17.97
C LEU A 102 26.49 -51.84 -17.97
N VAL A 103 25.88 -51.56 -16.81
CA VAL A 103 24.86 -50.49 -16.66
C VAL A 103 25.49 -49.11 -16.84
N GLN A 104 26.70 -48.89 -16.31
CA GLN A 104 27.46 -47.65 -16.54
C GLN A 104 27.82 -47.47 -18.01
N CYS A 105 28.18 -48.55 -18.72
CA CYS A 105 28.42 -48.52 -20.16
C CYS A 105 27.17 -48.10 -20.93
N LEU A 106 26.00 -48.65 -20.59
CA LEU A 106 24.72 -48.21 -21.17
C LEU A 106 24.46 -46.73 -20.88
N THR A 107 24.74 -46.25 -19.66
CA THR A 107 24.56 -44.85 -19.27
C THR A 107 25.42 -43.92 -20.13
N VAL A 108 26.68 -44.29 -20.35
CA VAL A 108 27.62 -43.58 -21.25
C VAL A 108 27.08 -43.52 -22.68
N ILE A 109 26.62 -44.66 -23.22
CA ILE A 109 26.07 -44.73 -24.58
C ILE A 109 24.84 -43.83 -24.71
N CYS A 110 23.98 -43.78 -23.69
CA CYS A 110 22.76 -42.97 -23.69
C CYS A 110 23.00 -41.46 -23.51
N ARG A 111 24.23 -41.01 -23.21
CA ARG A 111 24.57 -39.57 -23.23
C ARG A 111 24.58 -38.97 -24.64
N HIS A 112 24.52 -39.80 -25.68
CA HIS A 112 24.18 -39.36 -27.02
C HIS A 112 22.70 -39.63 -27.30
N PHE A 113 21.90 -38.58 -27.51
CA PHE A 113 20.44 -38.68 -27.43
C PHE A 113 19.81 -39.61 -28.50
N GLU A 114 20.42 -39.70 -29.68
CA GLU A 114 19.95 -40.61 -30.74
C GLU A 114 20.02 -42.10 -30.34
N ASN A 115 20.85 -42.46 -29.35
CA ASN A 115 21.00 -43.84 -28.91
C ASN A 115 19.90 -44.28 -27.93
N ILE A 116 19.19 -43.33 -27.30
CA ILE A 116 18.23 -43.58 -26.22
C ILE A 116 17.07 -44.46 -26.70
N ASP A 117 16.55 -44.18 -27.90
CA ASP A 117 15.44 -44.94 -28.49
C ASP A 117 15.79 -46.42 -28.72
N ALA A 118 17.04 -46.73 -29.05
CA ALA A 118 17.50 -48.10 -29.23
C ALA A 118 17.51 -48.86 -27.90
N VAL A 119 17.93 -48.20 -26.81
CA VAL A 119 18.02 -48.80 -25.47
C VAL A 119 16.63 -48.99 -24.84
N ILE A 120 15.72 -48.03 -25.00
CA ILE A 120 14.35 -48.14 -24.43
C ILE A 120 13.55 -49.29 -25.04
N ARG A 121 13.79 -49.62 -26.32
CA ARG A 121 13.05 -50.68 -27.05
C ARG A 121 13.54 -52.10 -26.74
N SER A 122 14.70 -52.23 -26.12
CA SER A 122 15.30 -53.52 -25.77
C SER A 122 14.91 -53.99 -24.37
N SER A 123 15.27 -55.22 -24.01
CA SER A 123 14.89 -55.83 -22.71
C SER A 123 15.76 -55.40 -21.52
N TYR A 124 16.66 -54.42 -21.72
CA TYR A 124 17.57 -53.92 -20.68
C TYR A 124 16.84 -53.42 -19.44
N ILE A 125 15.77 -52.62 -19.62
CA ILE A 125 15.07 -51.99 -18.50
C ILE A 125 14.44 -53.05 -17.60
N SER A 126 13.77 -54.05 -18.18
CA SER A 126 13.16 -55.15 -17.43
C SER A 126 14.21 -55.98 -16.68
N SER A 127 15.34 -56.29 -17.34
CA SER A 127 16.45 -57.02 -16.71
C SER A 127 17.06 -56.24 -15.55
N CYS A 128 17.30 -54.93 -15.71
CA CYS A 128 17.81 -54.07 -14.65
C CYS A 128 16.83 -53.97 -13.47
N ILE A 129 15.53 -53.79 -13.72
CA ILE A 129 14.50 -53.71 -12.68
C ILE A 129 14.43 -55.02 -11.87
N ALA A 130 14.44 -56.17 -12.53
CA ALA A 130 14.41 -57.48 -11.86
C ALA A 130 15.64 -57.70 -10.97
N ILE A 131 16.84 -57.36 -11.45
CA ILE A 131 18.08 -57.44 -10.66
C ILE A 131 18.04 -56.45 -9.48
N SER A 132 17.58 -55.20 -9.70
CA SER A 132 17.44 -54.21 -8.63
C SER A 132 16.46 -54.66 -7.55
N ASN A 133 15.31 -55.25 -7.91
CA ASN A 133 14.36 -55.81 -6.95
C ASN A 133 14.97 -56.90 -6.05
N PHE A 134 15.77 -57.79 -6.65
CA PHE A 134 16.49 -58.82 -5.91
C PHE A 134 17.51 -58.22 -4.94
N ILE A 135 18.32 -57.26 -5.41
CA ILE A 135 19.35 -56.59 -4.60
C ILE A 135 18.72 -55.83 -3.43
N ILE A 136 17.66 -55.05 -3.67
CA ILE A 136 16.95 -54.31 -2.62
C ILE A 136 16.45 -55.27 -1.54
N THR A 137 15.84 -56.40 -1.94
CA THR A 137 15.36 -57.42 -1.01
C THR A 137 16.51 -58.07 -0.23
N ARG A 138 17.66 -58.31 -0.87
CA ARG A 138 18.87 -58.85 -0.23
C ARG A 138 19.46 -57.88 0.80
N LEU A 139 19.44 -56.58 0.51
CA LEU A 139 19.90 -55.51 1.39
C LEU A 139 19.01 -55.39 2.63
N ASP A 140 17.69 -55.47 2.47
CA ASP A 140 16.75 -55.43 3.60
C ASP A 140 16.88 -56.62 4.54
N ASP A 141 17.11 -57.82 4.00
CA ASP A 141 17.30 -59.05 4.76
C ASP A 141 18.67 -59.10 5.48
N LYS A 142 19.54 -58.09 5.30
CA LYS A 142 20.94 -58.06 5.78
C LYS A 142 21.77 -59.28 5.33
N LYS A 143 21.42 -59.89 4.19
CA LYS A 143 22.09 -61.06 3.61
C LYS A 143 23.18 -60.70 2.60
N SER A 144 23.45 -59.40 2.39
CA SER A 144 24.47 -58.93 1.45
C SER A 144 25.88 -58.99 2.05
N THR A 145 26.82 -59.53 1.28
CA THR A 145 28.26 -59.63 1.61
C THR A 145 29.05 -58.37 1.24
N ASP A 146 28.66 -57.69 0.15
CA ASP A 146 29.25 -56.43 -0.35
C ASP A 146 28.16 -55.37 -0.59
N VAL A 147 27.69 -54.76 0.52
CA VAL A 147 26.64 -53.73 0.53
C VAL A 147 26.97 -52.54 -0.39
N ALA A 148 28.26 -52.18 -0.51
CA ALA A 148 28.67 -51.03 -1.32
C ALA A 148 28.49 -51.29 -2.82
N THR A 149 28.84 -52.48 -3.30
CA THR A 149 28.64 -52.86 -4.71
C THR A 149 27.15 -52.98 -5.04
N ASP A 150 26.35 -53.51 -4.12
CA ASP A 150 24.90 -53.63 -4.27
C ASP A 150 24.20 -52.26 -4.36
N GLU A 151 24.54 -51.32 -3.47
CA GLU A 151 24.06 -49.94 -3.53
C GLU A 151 24.48 -49.27 -4.85
N LEU A 152 25.73 -49.48 -5.29
CA LEU A 152 26.26 -48.91 -6.52
C LEU A 152 25.55 -49.43 -7.78
N PHE A 153 25.10 -50.69 -7.79
CA PHE A 153 24.29 -51.22 -8.89
C PHE A 153 22.95 -50.50 -9.00
N VAL A 154 22.21 -50.39 -7.90
CA VAL A 154 20.92 -49.69 -7.86
C VAL A 154 21.09 -48.22 -8.26
N GLN A 155 22.13 -47.56 -7.76
CA GLN A 155 22.48 -46.19 -8.14
C GLN A 155 22.79 -46.07 -9.64
N SER A 156 23.53 -47.04 -10.22
CA SER A 156 23.86 -47.03 -11.64
C SER A 156 22.62 -47.23 -12.52
N VAL A 157 21.68 -48.08 -12.09
CA VAL A 157 20.38 -48.25 -12.75
C VAL A 157 19.54 -46.97 -12.65
N ALA A 158 19.53 -46.31 -11.49
CA ALA A 158 18.83 -45.04 -11.33
C ALA A 158 19.37 -43.96 -12.26
N ARG A 159 20.70 -43.82 -12.34
CA ARG A 159 21.37 -42.89 -13.27
C ARG A 159 21.08 -43.21 -14.73
N LEU A 160 21.05 -44.49 -15.11
CA LEU A 160 20.66 -44.91 -16.46
C LEU A 160 19.22 -44.42 -16.76
N LEU A 161 18.28 -44.67 -15.86
CA LEU A 161 16.88 -44.27 -16.03
C LEU A 161 16.70 -42.74 -16.04
N GLU A 162 17.45 -41.99 -15.23
CA GLU A 162 17.50 -40.51 -15.31
C GLU A 162 17.95 -40.05 -16.70
N VAL A 163 19.01 -40.63 -17.28
CA VAL A 163 19.49 -40.26 -18.63
C VAL A 163 18.50 -40.63 -19.73
N LEU A 164 17.80 -41.75 -19.60
CA LEU A 164 16.82 -42.20 -20.61
C LEU A 164 15.58 -41.30 -20.65
N TYR A 165 15.09 -40.88 -19.49
CA TYR A 165 13.80 -40.15 -19.38
C TYR A 165 13.94 -38.66 -19.09
N ASP A 166 15.13 -38.18 -18.72
CA ASP A 166 15.50 -36.77 -18.59
C ASP A 166 16.92 -36.52 -19.13
N PRO A 167 17.15 -36.61 -20.45
CA PRO A 167 18.51 -36.52 -21.02
C PRO A 167 19.21 -35.18 -20.74
N TYR A 168 18.42 -34.11 -20.65
CA TYR A 168 18.84 -32.75 -20.32
C TYR A 168 19.01 -32.50 -18.81
N LEU A 169 18.75 -33.48 -17.94
CA LEU A 169 18.87 -33.36 -16.48
C LEU A 169 18.04 -32.19 -15.91
N THR A 170 16.87 -31.95 -16.48
CA THR A 170 15.92 -30.90 -16.07
C THR A 170 15.49 -31.05 -14.61
N TRP A 171 15.34 -32.27 -14.09
CA TRP A 171 15.07 -32.54 -12.68
C TRP A 171 16.21 -32.06 -11.77
N ARG A 172 17.46 -32.43 -12.09
CA ARG A 172 18.64 -32.00 -11.30
C ARG A 172 18.84 -30.48 -11.36
N SER A 173 18.42 -29.82 -12.44
CA SER A 173 18.42 -28.36 -12.56
C SER A 173 17.30 -27.72 -11.73
N TYR A 174 16.10 -28.31 -11.74
CA TYR A 174 14.96 -27.90 -10.94
C TYR A 174 15.25 -27.94 -9.43
N LEU A 175 15.90 -29.02 -8.95
CA LEU A 175 16.33 -29.15 -7.55
C LEU A 175 17.24 -27.99 -7.08
N ARG A 176 17.94 -27.33 -8.01
CA ARG A 176 18.83 -26.18 -7.77
C ARG A 176 18.17 -24.83 -8.08
N GLY A 177 16.85 -24.79 -8.28
CA GLY A 177 16.08 -23.57 -8.54
C GLY A 177 16.12 -23.08 -10.00
N HIS A 178 16.64 -23.89 -10.93
CA HIS A 178 16.72 -23.53 -12.34
C HIS A 178 15.63 -24.28 -13.14
N HIS A 179 14.62 -23.55 -13.59
CA HIS A 179 13.51 -24.13 -14.37
C HIS A 179 13.88 -24.23 -15.85
N ALA A 180 13.56 -25.37 -16.46
CA ALA A 180 13.79 -25.62 -17.88
C ALA A 180 12.69 -25.02 -18.77
N ASP A 181 13.10 -24.43 -19.90
CA ASP A 181 12.16 -24.01 -20.94
C ASP A 181 11.91 -25.15 -21.93
N TYR A 182 10.81 -25.85 -21.72
CA TYR A 182 10.39 -26.99 -22.55
C TYR A 182 10.16 -26.64 -24.03
N SER A 183 10.03 -25.37 -24.38
CA SER A 183 9.90 -24.94 -25.78
C SER A 183 11.22 -24.98 -26.56
N THR A 184 12.34 -24.90 -25.85
CA THR A 184 13.70 -24.90 -26.43
C THR A 184 14.30 -26.30 -26.57
N LEU A 185 13.69 -27.31 -25.96
CA LEU A 185 14.18 -28.69 -26.00
C LEU A 185 13.87 -29.31 -27.36
N SER A 186 14.92 -29.61 -28.13
CA SER A 186 14.81 -30.13 -29.50
C SER A 186 14.56 -31.64 -29.54
N TYR A 187 15.09 -32.38 -28.56
CA TYR A 187 14.97 -33.84 -28.52
C TYR A 187 13.62 -34.28 -27.93
N LYS A 188 12.97 -35.24 -28.60
CA LYS A 188 11.71 -35.83 -28.16
C LYS A 188 11.97 -37.11 -27.37
N ILE A 189 11.62 -37.08 -26.09
CA ILE A 189 11.80 -38.21 -25.17
C ILE A 189 10.79 -39.32 -25.49
N SER A 190 11.28 -40.56 -25.48
CA SER A 190 10.47 -41.75 -25.75
C SER A 190 9.51 -42.11 -24.60
N PRO A 191 8.41 -42.85 -24.89
CA PRO A 191 7.45 -43.25 -23.86
C PRO A 191 8.06 -44.11 -22.76
N MET A 192 7.65 -43.86 -21.51
CA MET A 192 8.10 -44.61 -20.33
C MET A 192 7.71 -46.10 -20.37
N HIS A 193 8.66 -46.96 -19.98
CA HIS A 193 8.44 -48.39 -19.79
C HIS A 193 7.44 -48.70 -18.65
N LEU A 194 6.54 -49.66 -18.86
CA LEU A 194 5.40 -49.92 -17.97
C LEU A 194 5.79 -50.44 -16.58
N GLU A 195 6.94 -51.11 -16.45
CA GLU A 195 7.40 -51.72 -15.20
C GLU A 195 7.99 -50.71 -14.19
N ILE A 196 8.35 -49.49 -14.62
CA ILE A 196 9.08 -48.54 -13.76
C ILE A 196 8.21 -48.03 -12.60
N VAL A 197 6.96 -47.64 -12.88
CA VAL A 197 6.06 -47.11 -11.84
C VAL A 197 5.67 -48.19 -10.81
N PRO A 198 5.26 -49.42 -11.21
CA PRO A 198 5.05 -50.52 -10.28
C PRO A 198 6.30 -50.84 -9.45
N PHE A 199 7.49 -50.87 -10.07
CA PHE A 199 8.75 -51.10 -9.36
C PHE A 199 9.00 -50.08 -8.25
N ILE A 200 8.89 -48.78 -8.56
CA ILE A 200 9.02 -47.72 -7.56
C ILE A 200 7.94 -47.89 -6.48
N TYR A 201 6.71 -48.24 -6.89
CA TYR A 201 5.59 -48.40 -5.96
C TYR A 201 5.84 -49.50 -4.93
N ASP A 202 6.21 -50.69 -5.40
CA ASP A 202 6.46 -51.87 -4.57
C ASP A 202 7.61 -51.63 -3.59
N CYS A 203 8.67 -50.92 -4.01
CA CYS A 203 9.81 -50.58 -3.16
C CYS A 203 9.44 -49.70 -1.96
N PHE A 204 8.54 -48.73 -2.13
CA PHE A 204 8.07 -47.88 -1.03
C PHE A 204 6.95 -48.55 -0.22
N GLN A 205 6.02 -49.26 -0.85
CA GLN A 205 4.92 -49.93 -0.15
C GLN A 205 5.41 -51.00 0.83
N SER A 206 6.47 -51.75 0.44
CA SER A 206 7.09 -52.76 1.31
C SER A 206 7.95 -52.17 2.43
N GLY A 207 8.07 -50.84 2.53
CA GLY A 207 8.88 -50.14 3.53
C GLY A 207 10.40 -50.25 3.32
N LYS A 208 10.83 -50.92 2.26
CA LYS A 208 12.23 -51.19 1.89
C LYS A 208 12.98 -49.88 1.60
N ALA A 209 12.40 -49.05 0.74
CA ALA A 209 12.97 -47.75 0.35
C ALA A 209 12.97 -46.69 1.47
N SER A 210 12.09 -46.84 2.47
CA SER A 210 12.08 -45.94 3.65
C SER A 210 13.16 -46.30 4.68
N LYS A 211 13.60 -47.57 4.72
CA LYS A 211 14.67 -48.04 5.61
C LYS A 211 16.06 -47.76 5.04
N ASN A 212 16.28 -48.04 3.76
CA ASN A 212 17.52 -47.66 3.08
C ASN A 212 17.32 -46.34 2.32
N THR A 213 17.69 -45.25 2.97
CA THR A 213 17.37 -43.91 2.47
C THR A 213 18.16 -43.51 1.23
N LYS A 214 19.33 -44.09 0.96
CA LYS A 214 20.06 -43.88 -0.30
C LYS A 214 19.27 -44.42 -1.49
N ILE A 215 18.77 -45.65 -1.37
CA ILE A 215 17.92 -46.28 -2.39
C ILE A 215 16.61 -45.50 -2.54
N GLY A 216 16.01 -45.07 -1.44
CA GLY A 216 14.85 -44.18 -1.46
C GLY A 216 15.11 -42.91 -2.28
N LYS A 217 16.25 -42.23 -2.08
CA LYS A 217 16.64 -41.03 -2.83
C LYS A 217 16.79 -41.34 -4.32
N ASP A 218 17.50 -42.40 -4.68
CA ASP A 218 17.69 -42.82 -6.08
C ASP A 218 16.36 -43.09 -6.79
N LEU A 219 15.41 -43.77 -6.13
CA LEU A 219 14.08 -44.02 -6.69
C LEU A 219 13.28 -42.73 -6.91
N VAL A 220 13.40 -41.75 -6.01
CA VAL A 220 12.75 -40.43 -6.18
C VAL A 220 13.42 -39.63 -7.29
N HIS A 221 14.73 -39.75 -7.47
CA HIS A 221 15.42 -39.13 -8.61
C HIS A 221 14.91 -39.69 -9.94
N ILE A 222 14.68 -40.99 -10.05
CA ILE A 222 14.06 -41.61 -11.23
C ILE A 222 12.66 -41.02 -11.46
N LEU A 223 11.82 -40.99 -10.42
CA LEU A 223 10.45 -40.47 -10.54
C LEU A 223 10.45 -38.99 -10.95
N GLY A 224 11.30 -38.18 -10.31
CA GLY A 224 11.49 -36.76 -10.60
C GLY A 224 11.98 -36.52 -12.02
N ALA A 225 12.94 -37.30 -12.51
CA ALA A 225 13.43 -37.26 -13.89
C ALA A 225 12.32 -37.59 -14.90
N ILE A 226 11.52 -38.63 -14.67
CA ILE A 226 10.41 -39.01 -15.57
C ILE A 226 9.35 -37.90 -15.64
N ILE A 227 9.04 -37.29 -14.50
CA ILE A 227 8.09 -36.19 -14.39
C ILE A 227 8.66 -34.93 -15.07
N ALA A 228 9.89 -34.55 -14.75
CA ALA A 228 10.53 -33.34 -15.28
C ALA A 228 10.85 -33.44 -16.77
N GLY A 229 11.25 -34.61 -17.28
CA GLY A 229 11.78 -34.74 -18.63
C GLY A 229 10.73 -34.50 -19.72
N SER A 230 9.54 -35.11 -19.62
CA SER A 230 8.49 -34.93 -20.63
C SER A 230 7.08 -34.91 -20.06
N GLN A 231 6.21 -34.10 -20.65
CA GLN A 231 4.82 -33.96 -20.18
C GLN A 231 4.03 -35.27 -20.29
N HIS A 232 4.20 -36.03 -21.37
CA HIS A 232 3.43 -37.27 -21.59
C HIS A 232 3.87 -38.40 -20.65
N ASN A 233 5.16 -38.51 -20.33
CA ASN A 233 5.65 -39.46 -19.35
C ASN A 233 5.30 -39.03 -17.93
N GLY A 234 5.40 -37.73 -17.62
CA GLY A 234 4.94 -37.17 -16.36
C GLY A 234 3.46 -37.50 -16.08
N LEU A 235 2.56 -37.31 -17.05
CA LEU A 235 1.14 -37.68 -16.87
C LEU A 235 0.90 -39.17 -16.66
N ARG A 236 1.77 -40.04 -17.19
CA ARG A 236 1.72 -41.49 -16.93
C ARG A 236 2.28 -41.85 -15.56
N ALA A 237 3.32 -41.16 -15.12
CA ALA A 237 3.96 -41.37 -13.82
C ALA A 237 3.13 -40.82 -12.66
N VAL A 238 2.43 -39.69 -12.85
CA VAL A 238 1.49 -39.13 -11.87
C VAL A 238 0.22 -39.97 -11.85
N SER A 239 0.15 -40.90 -10.90
CA SER A 239 -0.95 -41.84 -10.70
C SER A 239 -1.37 -41.84 -9.23
N PRO A 240 -2.56 -42.35 -8.88
CA PRO A 240 -2.97 -42.48 -7.48
C PRO A 240 -1.95 -43.26 -6.62
N ALA A 241 -1.27 -44.26 -7.20
CA ALA A 241 -0.25 -45.05 -6.53
C ALA A 241 0.99 -44.22 -6.15
N THR A 242 1.55 -43.46 -7.10
CA THR A 242 2.75 -42.63 -6.85
C THR A 242 2.46 -41.47 -5.92
N VAL A 243 1.28 -40.85 -6.03
CA VAL A 243 0.84 -39.81 -5.08
C VAL A 243 0.69 -40.39 -3.67
N THR A 244 0.09 -41.57 -3.51
CA THR A 244 -0.10 -42.19 -2.19
C THR A 244 1.23 -42.44 -1.47
N ILE A 245 2.26 -42.87 -2.20
CA ILE A 245 3.60 -43.08 -1.62
C ILE A 245 4.23 -41.78 -1.16
N ILE A 246 4.16 -40.73 -1.99
CA ILE A 246 4.68 -39.41 -1.62
C ILE A 246 3.98 -38.94 -0.34
N ILE A 247 2.65 -39.04 -0.30
CA ILE A 247 1.82 -38.65 0.86
C ILE A 247 2.18 -39.46 2.11
N ASP A 248 2.38 -40.78 1.98
CA ASP A 248 2.78 -41.66 3.08
C ASP A 248 4.15 -41.30 3.67
N VAL A 249 5.13 -40.95 2.83
CA VAL A 249 6.47 -40.56 3.31
C VAL A 249 6.47 -39.16 3.96
N ILE A 250 5.78 -38.18 3.37
CA ILE A 250 5.75 -36.81 3.91
C ILE A 250 4.90 -36.70 5.19
N SER A 251 3.93 -37.60 5.39
CA SER A 251 3.07 -37.62 6.58
C SER A 251 3.71 -38.29 7.81
N LYS A 252 4.90 -38.89 7.67
CA LYS A 252 5.65 -39.53 8.76
C LYS A 252 6.76 -38.63 9.30
N TRP A 253 6.84 -38.54 10.63
CA TRP A 253 7.89 -37.80 11.33
C TRP A 253 9.26 -38.49 11.28
N ASP A 254 9.27 -39.82 11.12
CA ASP A 254 10.48 -40.66 11.18
C ASP A 254 11.25 -40.74 9.86
N SER A 255 10.72 -40.09 8.80
CA SER A 255 11.36 -40.06 7.48
C SER A 255 12.58 -39.12 7.48
N GLU A 256 13.67 -39.52 6.80
CA GLU A 256 14.87 -38.67 6.65
C GLU A 256 14.52 -37.34 5.97
N ALA A 257 15.05 -36.23 6.49
CA ALA A 257 14.79 -34.87 6.03
C ALA A 257 15.04 -34.69 4.52
N GLU A 258 16.14 -35.24 4.00
CA GLU A 258 16.51 -35.10 2.59
C GLU A 258 15.59 -35.90 1.65
N LEU A 259 15.19 -37.12 2.05
CA LEU A 259 14.22 -37.91 1.31
C LEU A 259 12.86 -37.21 1.27
N ARG A 260 12.42 -36.64 2.40
CA ARG A 260 11.18 -35.85 2.47
C ARG A 260 11.25 -34.63 1.54
N ARG A 261 12.38 -33.91 1.55
CA ARG A 261 12.61 -32.74 0.68
C ARG A 261 12.46 -33.11 -0.80
N LEU A 262 13.06 -34.22 -1.24
CA LEU A 262 12.93 -34.69 -2.62
C LEU A 262 11.49 -35.09 -2.97
N MET A 263 10.78 -35.78 -2.06
CA MET A 263 9.37 -36.15 -2.25
C MET A 263 8.47 -34.91 -2.38
N LEU A 264 8.69 -33.90 -1.55
CA LEU A 264 7.98 -32.62 -1.58
C LEU A 264 8.20 -31.88 -2.91
N GLN A 265 9.45 -31.81 -3.38
CA GLN A 265 9.80 -31.20 -4.66
C GLN A 265 9.22 -31.97 -5.85
N CYS A 266 9.19 -33.30 -5.76
CA CYS A 266 8.55 -34.15 -6.75
C CYS A 266 7.04 -33.87 -6.81
N PHE A 267 6.38 -33.75 -5.65
CA PHE A 267 4.96 -33.41 -5.55
C PHE A 267 4.63 -32.03 -6.16
N ALA A 268 5.46 -31.02 -5.88
CA ALA A 268 5.28 -29.69 -6.47
C ALA A 268 5.33 -29.75 -8.01
N LEU A 269 6.24 -30.53 -8.57
CA LEU A 269 6.35 -30.74 -10.00
C LEU A 269 5.14 -31.50 -10.58
N MET A 270 4.59 -32.49 -9.86
CA MET A 270 3.35 -33.16 -10.25
C MET A 270 2.19 -32.16 -10.42
N ALA A 271 2.04 -31.21 -9.49
CA ALA A 271 1.00 -30.19 -9.58
C ALA A 271 1.18 -29.30 -10.82
N VAL A 272 2.41 -28.93 -11.16
CA VAL A 272 2.72 -28.12 -12.36
C VAL A 272 2.35 -28.86 -13.65
N ILE A 273 2.64 -30.16 -13.75
CA ILE A 273 2.31 -30.96 -14.94
C ILE A 273 0.82 -31.16 -15.09
N LEU A 274 0.12 -31.46 -13.99
CA LEU A 274 -1.34 -31.57 -14.02
C LEU A 274 -1.96 -30.23 -14.44
N GLN A 275 -1.44 -29.08 -14.00
CA GLN A 275 -1.90 -27.76 -14.46
C GLN A 275 -1.78 -27.57 -15.97
N LYS A 276 -0.68 -28.02 -16.59
CA LYS A 276 -0.42 -27.88 -18.04
C LYS A 276 -1.24 -28.84 -18.92
N SER A 277 -1.85 -29.87 -18.33
CA SER A 277 -2.62 -30.90 -19.05
C SER A 277 -4.13 -30.62 -19.06
N SER A 278 -4.87 -31.18 -20.02
CA SER A 278 -6.34 -31.18 -19.99
C SER A 278 -6.86 -32.21 -18.98
N PRO A 279 -8.02 -31.98 -18.33
CA PRO A 279 -8.59 -32.91 -17.35
C PRO A 279 -8.74 -34.36 -17.87
N GLU A 280 -9.07 -34.52 -19.15
CA GLU A 280 -9.27 -35.81 -19.81
C GLU A 280 -7.99 -36.67 -19.91
N GLN A 281 -6.82 -36.04 -19.86
CA GLN A 281 -5.52 -36.72 -19.96
C GLN A 281 -4.95 -37.11 -18.58
N ARG A 282 -5.59 -36.67 -17.49
CA ARG A 282 -5.09 -36.86 -16.13
C ARG A 282 -5.58 -38.18 -15.57
N GLN A 283 -4.70 -38.90 -14.88
CA GLN A 283 -5.11 -40.05 -14.06
C GLN A 283 -5.66 -39.64 -12.70
N ILE A 284 -5.30 -38.44 -12.23
CA ILE A 284 -5.73 -37.87 -10.95
C ILE A 284 -5.89 -36.36 -11.09
N ASP A 285 -6.94 -35.82 -10.47
CA ASP A 285 -7.26 -34.40 -10.54
C ASP A 285 -6.40 -33.56 -9.58
N LEU A 286 -6.16 -32.31 -9.98
CA LEU A 286 -5.46 -31.29 -9.17
C LEU A 286 -6.09 -31.12 -7.78
N LEU A 287 -7.43 -31.07 -7.72
CA LEU A 287 -8.15 -30.92 -6.45
C LEU A 287 -7.85 -32.09 -5.50
N THR A 288 -7.86 -33.32 -6.03
CA THR A 288 -7.63 -34.55 -5.25
C THR A 288 -6.23 -34.60 -4.68
N ILE A 289 -5.20 -34.30 -5.48
CA ILE A 289 -3.82 -34.30 -4.96
C ILE A 289 -3.63 -33.26 -3.85
N PHE A 290 -4.24 -32.08 -3.99
CA PHE A 290 -4.18 -31.01 -3.01
C PHE A 290 -4.94 -31.35 -1.72
N GLN A 291 -6.07 -32.06 -1.81
CA GLN A 291 -6.77 -32.60 -0.64
C GLN A 291 -5.95 -33.66 0.09
N LEU A 292 -5.28 -34.57 -0.64
CA LEU A 292 -4.39 -35.56 -0.06
C LEU A 292 -3.18 -34.90 0.64
N TYR A 293 -2.63 -33.83 0.04
CA TYR A 293 -1.54 -33.05 0.64
C TYR A 293 -1.94 -32.37 1.95
N ILE A 294 -3.11 -31.74 2.01
CA ILE A 294 -3.66 -31.24 3.28
C ILE A 294 -3.87 -32.38 4.27
N GLY A 295 -4.33 -33.54 3.81
CA GLY A 295 -4.45 -34.75 4.61
C GLY A 295 -3.13 -35.11 5.30
N ALA A 296 -2.01 -35.02 4.59
CA ALA A 296 -0.68 -35.25 5.16
C ALA A 296 -0.33 -34.24 6.26
N ILE A 297 -0.61 -32.95 6.04
CA ILE A 297 -0.41 -31.91 7.06
C ILE A 297 -1.26 -32.21 8.31
N HIS A 298 -2.53 -32.57 8.15
CA HIS A 298 -3.39 -32.94 9.27
C HIS A 298 -2.91 -34.19 10.00
N GLU A 299 -2.33 -35.16 9.30
CA GLU A 299 -1.78 -36.36 9.93
C GLU A 299 -0.56 -36.03 10.79
N LEU A 300 0.35 -35.19 10.29
CA LEU A 300 1.48 -34.67 11.09
C LEU A 300 1.01 -33.90 12.33
N LEU A 301 -0.13 -33.20 12.25
CA LEU A 301 -0.69 -32.42 13.36
C LEU A 301 -1.36 -33.27 14.45
N LYS A 302 -1.76 -34.52 14.16
CA LYS A 302 -2.35 -35.44 15.17
C LYS A 302 -1.32 -36.01 16.14
N THR A 303 -0.04 -35.79 15.89
CA THR A 303 1.05 -36.43 16.61
C THR A 303 1.13 -36.05 18.09
N GLU A 304 1.38 -37.06 18.93
CA GLU A 304 1.56 -36.92 20.38
C GLU A 304 3.03 -36.80 20.79
N HIS A 305 4.00 -36.98 19.88
CA HIS A 305 5.44 -36.98 20.15
C HIS A 305 5.94 -35.73 20.91
N PHE A 306 5.30 -34.58 20.69
CA PHE A 306 5.71 -33.30 21.24
C PHE A 306 4.87 -32.83 22.44
N LEU A 307 3.94 -33.65 22.93
CA LEU A 307 3.17 -33.33 24.13
C LEU A 307 4.03 -33.53 25.39
N THR A 308 3.86 -32.65 26.37
CA THR A 308 4.55 -32.77 27.67
C THR A 308 4.09 -34.06 28.36
N LYS A 309 4.91 -35.12 28.34
CA LYS A 309 4.68 -36.30 29.19
C LYS A 309 4.69 -35.83 30.65
N SER A 310 3.60 -36.06 31.38
CA SER A 310 3.60 -35.92 32.84
C SER A 310 4.69 -36.82 33.39
N LEU A 311 5.69 -36.24 34.05
CA LEU A 311 6.74 -36.97 34.77
C LEU A 311 6.09 -37.86 35.85
N SER A 312 5.91 -39.15 35.55
CA SER A 312 6.08 -40.18 36.56
C SER A 312 7.49 -40.72 36.43
N THR A 313 8.25 -40.50 37.48
CA THR A 313 9.59 -40.96 37.77
C THR A 313 9.74 -42.46 37.51
N GLU A 314 10.15 -42.86 36.31
CA GLU A 314 10.80 -44.14 36.09
C GLU A 314 11.79 -43.98 34.93
N SER A 315 13.06 -44.14 35.31
CA SER A 315 14.23 -44.42 34.48
C SER A 315 14.07 -44.39 32.96
N PHE A 316 14.80 -43.46 32.35
CA PHE A 316 15.27 -43.55 30.98
C PHE A 316 16.18 -44.78 30.85
N GLU A 317 15.60 -45.99 30.80
CA GLU A 317 16.29 -47.15 30.27
C GLU A 317 16.37 -46.94 28.76
N LEU A 318 17.58 -46.66 28.28
CA LEU A 318 17.96 -46.68 26.88
C LEU A 318 17.72 -48.09 26.33
N SER A 319 16.51 -48.35 25.83
CA SER A 319 16.26 -49.47 24.92
C SER A 319 16.98 -49.16 23.61
N HIS A 320 18.14 -49.76 23.43
CA HIS A 320 19.12 -49.52 22.36
C HIS A 320 18.70 -49.97 20.94
N ASP A 321 17.41 -50.19 20.65
CA ASP A 321 16.97 -50.92 19.45
C ASP A 321 16.03 -50.17 18.48
N ASN A 322 15.74 -48.87 18.66
CA ASN A 322 15.01 -48.09 17.65
C ASN A 322 15.52 -46.64 17.56
N ASP A 323 16.62 -46.43 16.82
CA ASP A 323 17.12 -45.11 16.39
C ASP A 323 16.22 -44.48 15.30
N SER A 324 14.92 -44.30 15.55
CA SER A 324 14.07 -43.49 14.67
C SER A 324 14.25 -42.01 15.00
N CYS A 325 15.17 -41.33 14.31
CA CYS A 325 15.37 -39.90 14.43
C CYS A 325 14.12 -39.15 13.95
N ILE A 326 13.43 -38.46 14.86
CA ILE A 326 12.23 -37.65 14.57
C ILE A 326 12.68 -36.34 13.90
N ASP A 327 12.25 -36.08 12.66
CA ASP A 327 12.53 -34.80 12.00
C ASP A 327 11.54 -33.71 12.46
N VAL A 328 11.98 -32.91 13.43
CA VAL A 328 11.23 -31.76 13.96
C VAL A 328 10.88 -30.72 12.87
N GLY A 329 11.64 -30.68 11.77
CA GLY A 329 11.40 -29.81 10.62
C GLY A 329 10.36 -30.32 9.62
N ALA A 330 9.84 -31.54 9.76
CA ALA A 330 8.94 -32.17 8.79
C ALA A 330 7.69 -31.32 8.47
N LEU A 331 7.03 -30.80 9.50
CA LEU A 331 5.86 -29.94 9.33
C LEU A 331 6.22 -28.60 8.65
N CYS A 332 7.32 -27.97 9.07
CA CYS A 332 7.80 -26.72 8.47
C CYS A 332 8.13 -26.89 6.98
N ALA A 333 8.85 -27.96 6.61
CA ALA A 333 9.18 -28.26 5.24
C ALA A 333 7.91 -28.48 4.38
N THR A 334 6.95 -29.25 4.90
CA THR A 334 5.68 -29.52 4.21
C THR A 334 4.85 -28.24 4.03
N ILE A 335 4.83 -27.33 5.00
CA ILE A 335 4.15 -26.05 4.86
C ILE A 335 4.89 -25.15 3.85
N ALA A 336 6.22 -25.09 3.90
CA ALA A 336 7.05 -24.26 3.01
C ALA A 336 6.87 -24.63 1.53
N THR A 337 6.78 -25.92 1.20
CA THR A 337 6.61 -26.40 -0.20
C THR A 337 5.34 -25.87 -0.87
N VAL A 338 4.33 -25.42 -0.10
CA VAL A 338 3.13 -24.78 -0.68
C VAL A 338 3.49 -23.55 -1.52
N GLU A 339 4.59 -22.85 -1.22
CA GLU A 339 5.11 -21.76 -2.05
C GLU A 339 5.56 -22.24 -3.43
N GLU A 340 6.13 -23.44 -3.52
CA GLU A 340 6.63 -24.03 -4.77
C GLU A 340 5.49 -24.48 -5.70
N PHE A 341 4.26 -24.62 -5.19
CA PHE A 341 3.10 -24.99 -6.00
C PHE A 341 2.68 -23.90 -6.99
N ILE A 342 3.11 -22.66 -6.80
CA ILE A 342 2.76 -21.52 -7.66
C ILE A 342 4.04 -20.94 -8.29
N PRO A 343 4.67 -21.66 -9.24
CA PRO A 343 5.85 -21.15 -9.90
C PRO A 343 5.48 -20.01 -10.87
N GLU A 344 6.43 -19.12 -11.13
CA GLU A 344 6.18 -17.90 -11.92
C GLU A 344 5.75 -18.17 -13.37
N HIS A 345 6.19 -19.29 -13.93
CA HIS A 345 5.97 -19.70 -15.32
C HIS A 345 4.71 -20.57 -15.52
N ALA A 346 3.93 -20.85 -14.47
CA ALA A 346 2.68 -21.62 -14.54
C ALA A 346 1.44 -20.71 -14.54
N ASN A 347 0.28 -21.27 -14.93
CA ASN A 347 -0.99 -20.55 -14.83
C ASN A 347 -1.42 -20.45 -13.35
N LYS A 348 -0.99 -19.36 -12.71
CA LYS A 348 -1.21 -19.08 -11.29
C LYS A 348 -2.69 -19.16 -10.90
N LEU A 349 -3.59 -18.70 -11.76
CA LEU A 349 -5.02 -18.64 -11.47
C LEU A 349 -5.64 -20.04 -11.26
N VAL A 350 -5.26 -21.01 -12.11
CA VAL A 350 -5.79 -22.39 -12.04
C VAL A 350 -5.33 -23.08 -10.76
N LEU A 351 -4.04 -22.95 -10.42
CA LEU A 351 -3.46 -23.54 -9.21
C LEU A 351 -4.04 -22.89 -7.95
N CYS A 352 -4.13 -21.57 -7.91
CA CYS A 352 -4.72 -20.86 -6.78
C CYS A 352 -6.20 -21.21 -6.57
N ASN A 353 -6.98 -21.38 -7.64
CA ASN A 353 -8.38 -21.80 -7.53
C ASN A 353 -8.49 -23.23 -6.99
N ALA A 354 -7.65 -24.15 -7.46
CA ALA A 354 -7.62 -25.52 -6.95
C ALA A 354 -7.22 -25.58 -5.47
N LEU A 355 -6.22 -24.79 -5.05
CA LEU A 355 -5.83 -24.65 -3.63
C LEU A 355 -6.97 -24.08 -2.77
N PHE A 356 -7.70 -23.09 -3.30
CA PHE A 356 -8.86 -22.53 -2.62
C PHE A 356 -9.98 -23.57 -2.44
N GLU A 357 -10.31 -24.33 -3.49
CA GLU A 357 -11.31 -25.40 -3.44
C GLU A 357 -10.91 -26.57 -2.53
N ALA A 358 -9.61 -26.87 -2.46
CA ALA A 358 -9.05 -27.85 -1.54
C ALA A 358 -9.09 -27.41 -0.07
N LYS A 359 -9.50 -26.16 0.23
CA LYS A 359 -9.60 -25.57 1.58
C LYS A 359 -8.25 -25.37 2.29
N PHE A 360 -7.18 -25.08 1.55
CA PHE A 360 -5.85 -24.78 2.13
C PHE A 360 -5.92 -23.67 3.18
N LEU A 361 -6.64 -22.59 2.88
CA LEU A 361 -6.70 -21.43 3.76
C LEU A 361 -7.22 -21.76 5.16
N SER A 362 -8.34 -22.48 5.26
CA SER A 362 -8.93 -22.83 6.56
C SER A 362 -8.06 -23.78 7.37
N SER A 363 -7.38 -24.72 6.71
CA SER A 363 -6.51 -25.69 7.38
C SER A 363 -5.24 -25.01 7.89
N LEU A 364 -4.58 -24.18 7.06
CA LEU A 364 -3.34 -23.48 7.42
C LEU A 364 -3.55 -22.50 8.59
N VAL A 365 -4.66 -21.75 8.59
CA VAL A 365 -4.98 -20.78 9.65
C VAL A 365 -5.19 -21.44 11.03
N GLN A 366 -5.60 -22.70 11.08
CA GLN A 366 -5.84 -23.43 12.33
C GLN A 366 -4.57 -24.06 12.93
N ILE A 367 -3.47 -24.13 12.19
CA ILE A 367 -2.23 -24.78 12.62
C ILE A 367 -1.74 -24.24 13.98
N PRO A 368 -1.66 -22.92 14.22
CA PRO A 368 -1.14 -22.40 15.49
C PRO A 368 -1.98 -22.80 16.71
N GLU A 369 -3.30 -22.94 16.54
CA GLU A 369 -4.19 -23.37 17.61
C GLU A 369 -4.02 -24.86 17.93
N GLN A 370 -3.68 -25.69 16.94
CA GLN A 370 -3.47 -27.12 17.10
C GLN A 370 -2.09 -27.43 17.73
N THR A 371 -1.06 -26.67 17.37
CA THR A 371 0.32 -26.86 17.86
C THR A 371 0.61 -26.15 19.18
N LYS A 372 -0.37 -25.42 19.75
CA LYS A 372 -0.18 -24.64 20.99
C LYS A 372 0.33 -25.45 22.19
N ARG A 373 0.05 -26.76 22.22
CA ARG A 373 0.44 -27.68 23.30
C ARG A 373 1.81 -28.34 23.11
N TRP A 374 2.45 -28.15 21.96
CA TRP A 374 3.71 -28.81 21.64
C TRP A 374 4.91 -28.13 22.33
N ASN A 375 5.85 -28.94 22.81
CA ASN A 375 7.10 -28.50 23.44
C ASN A 375 8.26 -28.42 22.44
N VAL A 376 8.08 -27.66 21.36
CA VAL A 376 9.04 -27.46 20.25
C VAL A 376 9.16 -25.96 19.98
N ASP A 377 10.19 -25.53 19.23
CA ASP A 377 10.23 -24.16 18.70
C ASP A 377 9.07 -23.89 17.73
N ARG A 378 7.98 -23.37 18.29
CA ARG A 378 6.76 -23.00 17.55
C ARG A 378 6.95 -21.73 16.72
N GLN A 379 7.97 -20.92 17.01
CA GLN A 379 8.19 -19.64 16.31
C GLN A 379 8.59 -19.88 14.85
N MET A 380 9.39 -20.92 14.57
CA MET A 380 9.74 -21.31 13.21
C MET A 380 8.49 -21.71 12.40
N ILE A 381 7.59 -22.51 12.99
CA ILE A 381 6.32 -22.91 12.34
C ILE A 381 5.49 -21.67 11.98
N GLY A 382 5.34 -20.73 12.94
CA GLY A 382 4.63 -19.48 12.70
C GLY A 382 5.26 -18.64 11.59
N THR A 383 6.59 -18.59 11.55
CA THR A 383 7.34 -17.78 10.56
C THR A 383 7.12 -18.31 9.15
N VAL A 384 7.23 -19.63 8.95
CA VAL A 384 6.98 -20.27 7.65
C VAL A 384 5.50 -20.14 7.24
N LEU A 385 4.58 -20.34 8.19
CA LEU A 385 3.14 -20.23 7.93
C LEU A 385 2.73 -18.85 7.42
N VAL A 386 3.21 -17.78 8.07
CA VAL A 386 2.90 -16.40 7.67
C VAL A 386 3.48 -16.08 6.29
N ARG A 387 4.70 -16.55 6.00
CA ARG A 387 5.32 -16.39 4.67
C ARG A 387 4.50 -17.05 3.56
N VAL A 388 4.07 -18.29 3.78
CA VAL A 388 3.24 -19.04 2.83
C VAL A 388 1.91 -18.33 2.60
N LEU A 389 1.24 -17.90 3.67
CA LEU A 389 -0.04 -17.17 3.57
C LEU A 389 0.12 -15.83 2.83
N GLN A 390 1.21 -15.09 3.09
CA GLN A 390 1.56 -13.87 2.36
C GLN A 390 1.70 -14.17 0.86
N ARG A 391 2.46 -15.20 0.49
CA ARG A 391 2.68 -15.57 -0.92
C ARG A 391 1.41 -16.04 -1.62
N LEU A 392 0.54 -16.78 -0.93
CA LEU A 392 -0.77 -17.19 -1.45
C LEU A 392 -1.70 -15.99 -1.70
N CYS A 393 -1.71 -15.02 -0.78
CA CYS A 393 -2.51 -13.80 -0.96
C CYS A 393 -1.99 -12.93 -2.11
N TYR A 394 -0.68 -12.88 -2.29
CA TYR A 394 -0.05 -12.15 -3.40
C TYR A 394 -0.47 -12.70 -4.78
N HIS A 395 -0.54 -14.02 -4.94
CA HIS A 395 -0.88 -14.62 -6.23
C HIS A 395 -2.40 -14.80 -6.47
N SER A 396 -3.25 -14.61 -5.45
CA SER A 396 -4.69 -14.84 -5.56
C SER A 396 -5.54 -13.84 -4.79
N GLU A 397 -6.20 -12.96 -5.53
CA GLU A 397 -7.21 -12.03 -4.98
C GLU A 397 -8.36 -12.76 -4.27
N LYS A 398 -8.73 -13.97 -4.72
CA LYS A 398 -9.80 -14.76 -4.10
C LYS A 398 -9.41 -15.28 -2.72
N ILE A 399 -8.18 -15.77 -2.56
CA ILE A 399 -7.65 -16.22 -1.26
C ILE A 399 -7.47 -15.01 -0.34
N GLN A 400 -6.88 -13.93 -0.86
CA GLN A 400 -6.70 -12.65 -0.18
C GLN A 400 -8.04 -12.10 0.35
N TYR A 401 -9.08 -12.01 -0.49
CA TYR A 401 -10.42 -11.56 -0.08
C TYR A 401 -11.01 -12.41 1.04
N ASN A 402 -10.92 -13.74 0.92
CA ASN A 402 -11.44 -14.63 1.96
C ASN A 402 -10.66 -14.50 3.26
N LEU A 403 -9.33 -14.43 3.23
CA LEU A 403 -8.53 -14.30 4.45
C LEU A 403 -8.81 -12.97 5.18
N LEU A 404 -8.93 -11.87 4.43
CA LEU A 404 -9.12 -10.53 4.98
C LEU A 404 -10.55 -10.24 5.46
N ARG A 405 -11.56 -10.79 4.78
CA ARG A 405 -12.98 -10.52 5.11
C ARG A 405 -13.61 -11.55 6.03
N THR A 406 -13.00 -12.73 6.20
CA THR A 406 -13.46 -13.72 7.18
C THR A 406 -12.74 -13.57 8.52
N ASN A 407 -13.21 -14.27 9.55
CA ASN A 407 -12.58 -14.30 10.88
C ASN A 407 -11.19 -15.00 10.89
N SER A 408 -10.65 -15.37 9.73
CA SER A 408 -9.43 -16.19 9.60
C SER A 408 -8.18 -15.49 10.15
N ILE A 409 -8.02 -14.17 9.93
CA ILE A 409 -6.88 -13.42 10.51
C ILE A 409 -6.95 -13.37 12.03
N ASN A 410 -8.15 -13.28 12.60
CA ASN A 410 -8.30 -13.33 14.06
C ASN A 410 -7.87 -14.69 14.60
N VAL A 411 -8.36 -15.79 14.00
CA VAL A 411 -7.97 -17.15 14.37
C VAL A 411 -6.45 -17.37 14.27
N LEU A 412 -5.83 -16.89 13.18
CA LEU A 412 -4.39 -16.98 12.97
C LEU A 412 -3.62 -16.27 14.10
N PHE A 413 -3.91 -14.99 14.34
CA PHE A 413 -3.16 -14.20 15.32
C PHE A 413 -3.46 -14.60 16.77
N ASP A 414 -4.67 -15.05 17.07
CA ASP A 414 -5.00 -15.55 18.42
C ASP A 414 -4.25 -16.86 18.71
N GLY A 415 -4.08 -17.73 17.70
CA GLY A 415 -3.22 -18.91 17.78
C GLY A 415 -1.73 -18.57 17.86
N LEU A 416 -1.23 -17.61 17.06
CA LEU A 416 0.17 -17.18 17.11
C LEU A 416 0.55 -16.55 18.46
N LYS A 417 -0.36 -15.82 19.11
CA LYS A 417 -0.15 -15.30 20.48
C LYS A 417 0.08 -16.42 21.51
N CYS A 418 -0.46 -17.62 21.28
CA CYS A 418 -0.25 -18.78 22.15
C CYS A 418 1.19 -19.32 22.09
N TYR A 419 1.98 -18.94 21.09
CA TYR A 419 3.38 -19.37 20.99
C TYR A 419 4.30 -18.66 21.99
N GLY A 420 3.80 -17.63 22.68
CA GLY A 420 4.56 -16.81 23.63
C GLY A 420 5.07 -15.53 22.99
N LYS A 421 6.24 -15.05 23.45
CA LYS A 421 6.87 -13.85 22.91
C LYS A 421 7.35 -14.10 21.47
N PRO A 422 6.95 -13.26 20.49
CA PRO A 422 7.29 -13.50 19.10
C PRO A 422 8.78 -13.27 18.83
N SER A 423 9.37 -14.13 18.01
CA SER A 423 10.74 -13.95 17.53
C SER A 423 10.84 -12.81 16.51
N LYS A 424 12.04 -12.23 16.35
CA LYS A 424 12.31 -11.21 15.31
C LYS A 424 11.91 -11.69 13.90
N GLY A 425 12.22 -12.95 13.56
CA GLY A 425 11.88 -13.54 12.26
C GLY A 425 10.37 -13.60 12.01
N LEU A 426 9.57 -13.97 13.03
CA LEU A 426 8.12 -14.01 12.91
C LEU A 426 7.53 -12.59 12.69
N ILE A 427 8.06 -11.61 13.42
CA ILE A 427 7.63 -10.21 13.28
C ILE A 427 7.96 -9.67 11.89
N GLU A 428 9.17 -9.93 11.38
CA GLU A 428 9.57 -9.51 10.03
C GLU A 428 8.63 -10.09 8.96
N GLN A 429 8.26 -11.37 9.06
CA GLN A 429 7.27 -11.97 8.14
C GLN A 429 5.87 -11.39 8.33
N CYS A 430 5.42 -11.12 9.57
CA CYS A 430 4.12 -10.48 9.80
C CYS A 430 4.08 -9.03 9.27
N LEU A 431 5.19 -8.29 9.35
CA LEU A 431 5.32 -6.95 8.79
C LEU A 431 5.34 -6.99 7.26
N GLY A 432 6.07 -7.92 6.64
CA GLY A 432 6.01 -8.17 5.20
C GLY A 432 4.61 -8.60 4.74
N PHE A 433 3.89 -9.37 5.56
CA PHE A 433 2.51 -9.71 5.28
C PHE A 433 1.55 -8.53 5.49
N ALA A 434 1.87 -7.55 6.33
CA ALA A 434 1.04 -6.35 6.50
C ALA A 434 1.27 -5.30 5.39
N PHE A 435 2.51 -5.18 4.93
CA PHE A 435 2.96 -4.21 3.92
C PHE A 435 3.63 -4.98 2.80
N ASP A 436 2.96 -5.08 1.65
CA ASP A 436 3.52 -5.79 0.49
C ASP A 436 4.88 -5.17 0.11
N ASP A 437 5.91 -6.02 -0.01
CA ASP A 437 7.27 -5.60 -0.36
C ASP A 437 7.36 -5.13 -1.83
N THR A 438 6.42 -5.53 -2.69
CA THR A 438 6.40 -5.21 -4.12
C THR A 438 5.54 -4.00 -4.47
N ASP A 439 4.37 -3.85 -3.83
CA ASP A 439 3.48 -2.70 -4.00
C ASP A 439 3.34 -1.92 -2.70
N SER A 440 4.11 -0.83 -2.59
CA SER A 440 4.09 0.09 -1.44
C SER A 440 2.72 0.72 -1.14
N ARG A 441 1.72 0.56 -2.03
CA ARG A 441 0.37 1.09 -1.88
C ARG A 441 -0.61 0.11 -1.23
N GLN A 442 -0.32 -1.19 -1.23
CA GLN A 442 -1.22 -2.19 -0.65
C GLN A 442 -0.89 -2.45 0.83
N VAL A 443 -1.87 -2.17 1.69
CA VAL A 443 -1.78 -2.41 3.14
C VAL A 443 -2.90 -3.31 3.60
N TYR A 444 -2.53 -4.39 4.29
CA TYR A 444 -3.48 -5.30 4.91
C TYR A 444 -3.84 -4.81 6.32
N VAL A 445 -4.80 -3.89 6.39
CA VAL A 445 -5.15 -3.17 7.64
C VAL A 445 -5.58 -4.10 8.78
N SER A 446 -6.20 -5.25 8.48
CA SER A 446 -6.56 -6.26 9.49
C SER A 446 -5.32 -6.86 10.16
N VAL A 447 -4.25 -7.10 9.41
CA VAL A 447 -2.95 -7.56 9.93
C VAL A 447 -2.28 -6.44 10.75
N VAL A 448 -2.30 -5.20 10.26
CA VAL A 448 -1.80 -4.02 10.99
C VAL A 448 -2.48 -3.88 12.35
N THR A 449 -3.80 -4.05 12.39
CA THR A 449 -4.59 -3.97 13.63
C THR A 449 -4.15 -5.04 14.63
N LYS A 450 -3.88 -6.27 14.15
CA LYS A 450 -3.39 -7.36 14.99
C LYS A 450 -1.96 -7.17 15.47
N LEU A 451 -1.09 -6.58 14.66
CA LEU A 451 0.25 -6.20 15.08
C LEU A 451 0.21 -5.17 16.20
N ILE A 452 -0.64 -4.14 16.10
CA ILE A 452 -0.83 -3.14 17.16
C ILE A 452 -1.31 -3.80 18.46
N GLU A 453 -2.25 -4.74 18.37
CA GLU A 453 -2.70 -5.51 19.54
C GLU A 453 -1.61 -6.36 20.20
N TRP A 454 -0.58 -6.73 19.43
CA TRP A 454 0.48 -7.62 19.90
C TRP A 454 1.64 -6.86 20.56
N ILE A 455 1.86 -5.58 20.23
CA ILE A 455 2.95 -4.73 20.76
C ILE A 455 3.10 -4.82 22.29
N PRO A 456 2.06 -4.71 23.13
CA PRO A 456 2.22 -4.73 24.59
C PRO A 456 2.69 -6.08 25.17
N GLN A 457 2.75 -7.14 24.34
CA GLN A 457 3.15 -8.49 24.73
C GLN A 457 4.54 -8.88 24.18
N THR A 458 5.20 -8.00 23.42
CA THR A 458 6.52 -8.23 22.84
C THR A 458 7.63 -7.60 23.68
N ASP A 459 8.88 -8.01 23.45
CA ASP A 459 10.07 -7.44 24.10
C ASP A 459 10.43 -6.05 23.53
N GLU A 460 11.24 -5.27 24.25
CA GLU A 460 11.49 -3.85 23.94
C GLU A 460 12.12 -3.60 22.56
N ALA A 461 13.00 -4.50 22.11
CA ALA A 461 13.65 -4.42 20.80
C ALA A 461 12.62 -4.62 19.68
N GLU A 462 11.77 -5.64 19.81
CA GLU A 462 10.68 -5.98 18.91
C GLU A 462 9.60 -4.90 18.87
N GLN A 463 9.22 -4.35 20.02
CA GLN A 463 8.31 -3.19 20.11
C GLN A 463 8.83 -2.00 19.31
N SER A 464 10.14 -1.76 19.37
CA SER A 464 10.80 -0.68 18.64
C SER A 464 10.77 -0.92 17.13
N VAL A 465 11.04 -2.15 16.67
CA VAL A 465 10.98 -2.53 15.25
C VAL A 465 9.55 -2.39 14.70
N ILE A 466 8.56 -2.96 15.40
CA ILE A 466 7.16 -2.89 14.96
C ILE A 466 6.70 -1.44 14.87
N SER A 467 6.92 -0.65 15.92
CA SER A 467 6.47 0.76 15.96
C SER A 467 7.16 1.63 14.90
N GLU A 468 8.43 1.40 14.61
CA GLU A 468 9.19 2.13 13.58
C GLU A 468 8.71 1.80 12.17
N VAL A 469 8.47 0.52 11.87
CA VAL A 469 7.95 0.10 10.56
C VAL A 469 6.52 0.57 10.35
N LEU A 470 5.65 0.44 11.37
CA LEU A 470 4.29 0.97 11.32
C LEU A 470 4.29 2.49 11.07
N GLN A 471 5.11 3.25 11.80
CA GLN A 471 5.21 4.70 11.65
C GLN A 471 5.69 5.09 10.24
N LYS A 472 6.67 4.37 9.67
CA LYS A 472 7.20 4.65 8.33
C LYS A 472 6.25 4.25 7.20
N LYS A 473 5.67 3.04 7.26
CA LYS A 473 4.87 2.46 6.16
C LYS A 473 3.41 2.93 6.18
N CYS A 474 2.76 3.01 7.34
CA CYS A 474 1.38 3.53 7.42
C CYS A 474 1.30 5.01 7.06
N ALA A 475 2.36 5.79 7.30
CA ALA A 475 2.41 7.20 6.96
C ALA A 475 3.01 7.51 5.57
N ALA A 476 3.43 6.49 4.80
CA ALA A 476 4.18 6.68 3.56
C ALA A 476 3.35 7.29 2.42
N THR A 477 2.12 6.81 2.21
CA THR A 477 1.25 7.25 1.11
C THR A 477 -0.13 7.65 1.64
N MET A 478 -0.84 8.47 0.86
CA MET A 478 -2.21 8.89 1.19
C MET A 478 -3.17 7.69 1.27
N GLN A 479 -3.02 6.74 0.36
CA GLN A 479 -3.81 5.52 0.32
C GLN A 479 -3.63 4.65 1.56
N CYS A 480 -2.38 4.49 2.02
CA CYS A 480 -2.10 3.79 3.29
C CYS A 480 -2.79 4.50 4.45
N LYS A 481 -2.67 5.83 4.55
CA LYS A 481 -3.33 6.63 5.60
C LYS A 481 -4.86 6.45 5.55
N GLN A 482 -5.46 6.48 4.37
CA GLN A 482 -6.89 6.28 4.17
C GLN A 482 -7.37 4.91 4.66
N GLN A 483 -6.71 3.84 4.22
CA GLN A 483 -7.07 2.48 4.58
C GLN A 483 -6.91 2.24 6.10
N VAL A 484 -5.81 2.71 6.68
CA VAL A 484 -5.53 2.55 8.12
C VAL A 484 -6.49 3.38 8.99
N CYS A 485 -6.81 4.63 8.61
CA CYS A 485 -7.77 5.44 9.36
C CYS A 485 -9.18 4.84 9.32
N ALA A 486 -9.60 4.23 8.20
CA ALA A 486 -10.94 3.65 8.06
C ALA A 486 -11.27 2.58 9.14
N GLN A 487 -10.27 1.90 9.70
CA GLN A 487 -10.44 0.91 10.78
C GLN A 487 -10.37 1.51 12.21
N LYS A 488 -10.38 2.84 12.34
CA LYS A 488 -10.27 3.55 13.64
C LYS A 488 -9.01 3.15 14.41
N THR A 489 -7.88 3.04 13.69
CA THR A 489 -6.61 2.54 14.21
C THR A 489 -6.09 3.39 15.37
N ILE A 490 -6.31 4.71 15.37
CA ILE A 490 -5.89 5.59 16.47
C ILE A 490 -6.58 5.18 17.78
N LYS A 491 -7.88 4.87 17.73
CA LYS A 491 -8.61 4.36 18.91
C LYS A 491 -7.99 3.06 19.42
N ARG A 492 -7.62 2.15 18.52
CA ARG A 492 -7.00 0.86 18.89
C ARG A 492 -5.66 1.05 19.56
N ILE A 493 -4.80 1.93 19.02
CA ILE A 493 -3.51 2.28 19.62
C ILE A 493 -3.71 2.85 21.02
N VAL A 494 -4.66 3.78 21.20
CA VAL A 494 -4.95 4.36 22.52
C VAL A 494 -5.45 3.30 23.50
N ASP A 495 -6.45 2.51 23.08
CA ASP A 495 -7.13 1.57 23.96
C ASP A 495 -6.25 0.37 24.37
N VAL A 496 -5.35 -0.09 23.49
CA VAL A 496 -4.54 -1.30 23.72
C VAL A 496 -3.12 -0.96 24.16
N CYS A 497 -2.51 0.09 23.62
CA CYS A 497 -1.11 0.41 23.89
C CYS A 497 -0.97 1.51 24.95
N LEU A 498 -1.63 2.66 24.76
CA LEU A 498 -1.33 3.86 25.57
C LEU A 498 -2.04 3.91 26.93
N LYS A 499 -3.12 3.15 27.15
CA LYS A 499 -3.81 3.09 28.44
C LYS A 499 -2.97 2.41 29.54
N ASP A 500 -2.25 1.35 29.19
CA ASP A 500 -1.40 0.58 30.12
C ASP A 500 0.08 0.92 29.90
N GLY A 501 0.47 2.15 30.28
CA GLY A 501 1.81 2.72 29.99
C GLY A 501 3.01 1.90 30.49
N ASN A 502 2.84 1.06 31.52
CA ASN A 502 3.93 0.27 32.11
C ASN A 502 4.46 -0.87 31.24
N ARG A 503 3.87 -1.13 30.06
CA ARG A 503 4.26 -2.24 29.17
C ARG A 503 5.05 -1.82 27.94
N LEU A 504 5.20 -0.52 27.71
CA LEU A 504 5.80 0.01 26.48
C LEU A 504 7.13 0.69 26.75
N SER A 505 8.10 0.48 25.85
CA SER A 505 9.34 1.24 25.86
C SER A 505 9.09 2.71 25.46
N PHE A 506 9.93 3.62 25.98
CA PHE A 506 9.85 5.04 25.63
C PHE A 506 9.92 5.27 24.11
N LYS A 507 10.82 4.57 23.41
CA LYS A 507 10.97 4.64 21.94
C LYS A 507 9.68 4.21 21.24
N CYS A 508 9.05 3.13 21.69
CA CYS A 508 7.79 2.64 21.13
C CYS A 508 6.67 3.67 21.29
N THR A 509 6.49 4.23 22.50
CA THR A 509 5.44 5.23 22.77
C THR A 509 5.61 6.48 21.90
N ILE A 510 6.83 6.99 21.74
CA ILE A 510 7.09 8.14 20.87
C ILE A 510 6.79 7.81 19.39
N ASN A 511 7.17 6.62 18.91
CA ASN A 511 6.86 6.19 17.55
C ASN A 511 5.34 6.07 17.31
N LEU A 512 4.60 5.54 18.29
CA LEU A 512 3.13 5.46 18.23
C LEU A 512 2.48 6.84 18.25
N LEU A 513 2.97 7.79 19.06
CA LEU A 513 2.48 9.17 19.06
C LEU A 513 2.76 9.86 17.71
N LYS A 514 3.93 9.66 17.11
CA LYS A 514 4.24 10.15 15.75
C LYS A 514 3.34 9.54 14.69
N LEU A 515 3.01 8.25 14.80
CA LEU A 515 2.05 7.59 13.91
C LEU A 515 0.64 8.20 14.08
N ILE A 516 0.19 8.41 15.32
CA ILE A 516 -1.09 9.10 15.59
C ILE A 516 -1.07 10.51 15.00
N GLU A 517 0.04 11.25 15.14
CA GLU A 517 0.22 12.58 14.54
C GLU A 517 -0.03 12.54 13.03
N GLU A 518 0.64 11.63 12.31
CA GLU A 518 0.55 11.53 10.85
C GLU A 518 -0.78 11.01 10.32
N LEU A 519 -1.46 10.13 11.07
CA LEU A 519 -2.80 9.64 10.74
C LEU A 519 -3.87 10.70 11.03
N ALA A 520 -3.80 11.37 12.18
CA ALA A 520 -4.77 12.38 12.59
C ALA A 520 -4.65 13.69 11.79
N LYS A 521 -3.45 13.99 11.24
CA LYS A 521 -3.28 15.04 10.22
C LYS A 521 -4.09 14.76 8.95
N TYR A 522 -4.34 13.50 8.62
CA TYR A 522 -5.17 13.10 7.49
C TYR A 522 -6.67 13.01 7.86
N SER A 523 -7.03 12.20 8.86
CA SER A 523 -8.41 12.03 9.31
C SER A 523 -8.46 11.45 10.73
N ILE A 524 -9.35 11.98 11.57
CA ILE A 524 -9.58 11.52 12.94
C ILE A 524 -11.07 11.55 13.30
N TYR A 525 -11.57 10.48 13.91
CA TYR A 525 -12.98 10.33 14.28
C TYR A 525 -13.30 10.88 15.68
N PRO A 526 -14.56 11.25 15.99
CA PRO A 526 -14.91 11.79 17.31
C PRO A 526 -14.57 10.84 18.47
N THR A 527 -14.76 9.53 18.26
CA THR A 527 -14.40 8.52 19.26
C THR A 527 -12.90 8.46 19.55
N GLU A 528 -12.06 8.79 18.57
CA GLU A 528 -10.60 8.81 18.71
C GLU A 528 -10.15 10.06 19.46
N VAL A 529 -10.70 11.23 19.11
CA VAL A 529 -10.47 12.49 19.84
C VAL A 529 -10.85 12.33 21.31
N ASN A 530 -12.02 11.76 21.60
CA ASN A 530 -12.44 11.50 22.98
C ASN A 530 -11.46 10.59 23.73
N SER A 531 -10.97 9.52 23.08
CA SER A 531 -9.95 8.65 23.67
C SER A 531 -8.63 9.38 23.95
N LEU A 532 -8.15 10.25 23.04
CA LEU A 532 -6.95 11.06 23.24
C LEU A 532 -7.13 12.07 24.39
N LEU A 533 -8.26 12.78 24.44
CA LEU A 533 -8.57 13.72 25.51
C LEU A 533 -8.72 13.04 26.87
N ARG A 534 -9.19 11.78 26.92
CA ARG A 534 -9.25 10.99 28.15
C ARG A 534 -7.86 10.65 28.70
N LEU A 535 -6.86 10.39 27.83
CA LEU A 535 -5.48 10.16 28.27
C LEU A 535 -4.85 11.39 28.95
N LEU A 536 -5.29 12.59 28.58
CA LEU A 536 -4.84 13.83 29.22
C LEU A 536 -5.41 14.03 30.64
N ARG A 537 -6.42 13.24 31.04
CA ARG A 537 -6.99 13.34 32.39
C ARG A 537 -6.07 12.72 33.45
N ARG A 538 -6.20 13.19 34.69
CA ARG A 538 -5.43 12.68 35.83
C ARG A 538 -5.68 11.20 36.09
N GLU A 539 -6.95 10.78 35.97
CA GLU A 539 -7.42 9.40 36.16
C GLU A 539 -6.70 8.37 35.29
N ALA A 540 -6.20 8.78 34.11
CA ALA A 540 -5.57 7.88 33.15
C ALA A 540 -4.10 7.54 33.45
N GLN A 541 -3.47 8.20 34.45
CA GLN A 541 -2.06 7.98 34.87
C GLN A 541 -1.01 7.87 33.72
N PHE A 542 -1.24 8.56 32.60
CA PHE A 542 -0.32 8.51 31.45
C PHE A 542 0.94 9.36 31.67
N GLU A 543 2.13 8.77 31.53
CA GLU A 543 3.41 9.46 31.80
C GLU A 543 3.80 10.50 30.73
N HIS A 544 3.41 10.29 29.46
CA HIS A 544 3.81 11.12 28.32
C HIS A 544 2.76 12.16 27.90
N ARG A 545 2.03 12.72 28.86
CA ARG A 545 0.95 13.71 28.60
C ARG A 545 1.43 14.95 27.87
N LYS A 546 2.64 15.44 28.20
CA LYS A 546 3.24 16.61 27.54
C LYS A 546 3.34 16.34 26.03
N GLN A 547 3.98 15.24 25.64
CA GLN A 547 4.15 14.82 24.25
C GLN A 547 2.81 14.64 23.52
N LEU A 548 1.80 14.05 24.18
CA LEU A 548 0.46 13.91 23.61
C LEU A 548 -0.20 15.28 23.35
N LEU A 549 -0.06 16.23 24.26
CA LEU A 549 -0.56 17.59 24.07
C LEU A 549 0.13 18.27 22.88
N GLU A 550 1.44 18.11 22.74
CA GLU A 550 2.18 18.61 21.57
C GLU A 550 1.69 17.97 20.27
N THR A 551 1.43 16.66 20.28
CA THR A 551 0.88 15.93 19.14
C THR A 551 -0.48 16.51 18.72
N ILE A 552 -1.40 16.71 19.66
CA ILE A 552 -2.72 17.31 19.39
C ILE A 552 -2.57 18.74 18.86
N LEU A 553 -1.64 19.52 19.41
CA LEU A 553 -1.35 20.87 18.93
C LEU A 553 -0.87 20.84 17.47
N ARG A 554 0.12 20.01 17.13
CA ARG A 554 0.62 19.88 15.75
C ARG A 554 -0.46 19.43 14.77
N ILE A 555 -1.32 18.48 15.18
CA ILE A 555 -2.46 18.03 14.37
C ILE A 555 -3.41 19.20 14.10
N SER A 556 -3.78 19.96 15.14
CA SER A 556 -4.69 21.10 15.00
C SER A 556 -4.12 22.23 14.12
N GLN A 557 -2.81 22.50 14.24
CA GLN A 557 -2.09 23.51 13.44
C GLN A 557 -1.97 23.10 11.97
N TYR A 558 -1.75 21.81 11.69
CA TYR A 558 -1.54 21.32 10.34
C TYR A 558 -2.68 21.72 9.39
N ARG A 559 -3.93 21.63 9.85
CA ARG A 559 -5.09 22.04 9.06
C ARG A 559 -5.06 23.52 8.67
N SER A 560 -4.66 24.40 9.60
CA SER A 560 -4.54 25.83 9.33
C SER A 560 -3.43 26.14 8.31
N THR A 561 -2.41 25.28 8.21
CA THR A 561 -1.28 25.45 7.27
C THR A 561 -1.47 24.76 5.91
N LEU A 562 -2.39 23.78 5.81
CA LEU A 562 -2.59 22.96 4.61
C LEU A 562 -3.30 23.71 3.46
N GLY A 563 -3.99 24.80 3.78
CA GLY A 563 -4.84 25.51 2.83
C GLY A 563 -6.20 24.85 2.65
N ILE A 564 -6.81 25.06 1.49
CA ILE A 564 -8.18 24.62 1.18
C ILE A 564 -8.15 23.12 0.78
N ALA A 565 -8.81 22.26 1.55
CA ALA A 565 -8.94 20.83 1.28
C ALA A 565 -10.41 20.37 1.38
N PRO A 566 -10.90 19.50 0.47
CA PRO A 566 -12.24 18.92 0.56
C PRO A 566 -12.40 18.00 1.78
N ASP A 567 -13.56 18.05 2.42
CA ASP A 567 -13.92 17.06 3.46
C ASP A 567 -14.28 15.68 2.87
N ASN A 568 -14.78 15.66 1.63
CA ASN A 568 -15.14 14.44 0.90
C ASN A 568 -14.53 14.45 -0.51
N PHE A 569 -13.98 13.33 -0.96
CA PHE A 569 -13.42 13.18 -2.30
C PHE A 569 -13.61 11.76 -2.86
N LEU A 570 -13.49 11.64 -4.17
CA LEU A 570 -13.48 10.38 -4.91
C LEU A 570 -12.05 9.94 -5.13
N ASP A 571 -11.74 8.70 -4.76
CA ASP A 571 -10.44 8.10 -5.00
C ASP A 571 -10.46 7.27 -6.30
N ILE A 572 -9.75 7.77 -7.32
CA ILE A 572 -9.79 7.23 -8.69
C ILE A 572 -8.44 6.58 -9.01
N GLN A 573 -8.40 5.25 -8.89
CA GLN A 573 -7.15 4.47 -9.00
C GLN A 573 -7.14 3.43 -10.11
N THR A 574 -8.29 2.90 -10.51
CA THR A 574 -8.38 1.91 -11.60
C THR A 574 -8.90 2.54 -12.89
N ASN A 575 -8.57 1.98 -14.06
CA ASN A 575 -9.04 2.50 -15.36
C ASN A 575 -10.57 2.40 -15.56
N THR A 576 -11.26 1.60 -14.74
CA THR A 576 -12.73 1.57 -14.70
C THR A 576 -13.30 2.56 -13.68
N SER A 577 -12.45 3.20 -12.87
CA SER A 577 -12.90 4.06 -11.80
C SER A 577 -13.19 5.48 -12.28
N GLY A 578 -14.38 6.00 -12.04
CA GLY A 578 -14.79 7.35 -12.41
C GLY A 578 -16.31 7.56 -12.34
N ILE A 579 -16.77 8.71 -12.81
CA ILE A 579 -18.19 9.02 -12.98
C ILE A 579 -18.53 8.94 -14.46
N THR A 580 -19.59 8.22 -14.81
CA THR A 580 -20.09 8.10 -16.18
C THR A 580 -21.54 8.57 -16.26
N ILE A 581 -21.85 9.41 -17.24
CA ILE A 581 -23.18 9.99 -17.45
C ILE A 581 -23.71 9.45 -18.79
N PRO A 582 -24.74 8.58 -18.79
CA PRO A 582 -25.09 7.81 -19.98
C PRO A 582 -25.89 8.57 -21.05
N GLU A 583 -26.63 9.65 -20.73
CA GLU A 583 -27.44 10.40 -21.71
C GLU A 583 -27.59 11.90 -21.38
N ILE A 584 -26.77 12.78 -21.97
CA ILE A 584 -26.91 14.25 -21.86
C ILE A 584 -27.76 14.82 -23.01
N ARG A 585 -29.02 14.34 -23.16
CA ARG A 585 -29.84 14.62 -24.36
C ARG A 585 -30.60 15.96 -24.35
N LYS A 586 -30.69 16.67 -23.22
CA LYS A 586 -31.54 17.87 -23.03
C LYS A 586 -30.75 19.14 -22.66
N TRP A 587 -29.51 19.27 -23.13
CA TRP A 587 -28.71 20.47 -22.87
C TRP A 587 -28.87 21.47 -24.02
N ASP A 588 -29.85 22.38 -23.89
CA ASP A 588 -30.33 23.28 -24.97
C ASP A 588 -29.63 24.65 -25.07
N THR A 589 -28.50 24.88 -24.39
CA THR A 589 -27.78 26.17 -24.50
C THR A 589 -26.71 26.10 -25.59
N ALA A 590 -26.73 27.08 -26.49
CA ALA A 590 -25.85 27.26 -27.63
C ALA A 590 -24.33 27.28 -27.28
N HIS A 591 -23.78 26.07 -27.06
CA HIS A 591 -22.41 25.58 -27.25
C HIS A 591 -21.25 26.32 -26.58
N GLY A 592 -21.50 26.82 -25.37
CA GLY A 592 -20.47 27.22 -24.42
C GLY A 592 -20.62 26.50 -23.10
N PHE A 593 -19.53 26.21 -22.40
CA PHE A 593 -19.58 25.65 -21.05
C PHE A 593 -18.37 26.02 -20.21
N VAL A 594 -18.55 25.93 -18.89
CA VAL A 594 -17.48 26.01 -17.89
C VAL A 594 -17.42 24.68 -17.16
N PHE A 595 -16.28 24.00 -17.27
CA PHE A 595 -15.96 22.84 -16.45
C PHE A 595 -15.09 23.29 -15.27
N HIS A 596 -15.45 22.90 -14.06
CA HIS A 596 -14.67 23.17 -12.86
C HIS A 596 -14.53 21.89 -12.02
N ALA A 597 -13.32 21.60 -11.57
CA ALA A 597 -13.04 20.47 -10.70
C ALA A 597 -11.89 20.76 -9.75
N TRP A 598 -11.97 20.20 -8.54
CA TRP A 598 -10.85 20.12 -7.61
C TRP A 598 -10.18 18.76 -7.76
N LEU A 599 -8.86 18.74 -7.92
CA LEU A 599 -8.12 17.49 -8.04
C LEU A 599 -6.81 17.53 -7.28
N ARG A 600 -6.32 16.33 -6.96
CA ARG A 600 -5.02 16.10 -6.35
C ARG A 600 -4.39 14.90 -7.05
N LEU A 601 -3.14 15.05 -7.47
CA LEU A 601 -2.40 13.98 -8.14
C LEU A 601 -1.21 13.54 -7.30
N GLU A 602 -0.90 12.25 -7.38
CA GLU A 602 0.30 11.67 -6.78
C GLU A 602 1.39 11.47 -7.86
N GLU A 603 2.65 11.73 -7.48
CA GLU A 603 3.83 11.50 -8.31
C GLU A 603 4.11 9.98 -8.39
N GLU A 604 4.23 9.44 -9.61
CA GLU A 604 4.50 8.02 -9.83
C GLU A 604 5.96 7.80 -10.25
N SER A 605 6.72 7.07 -9.42
CA SER A 605 8.13 6.74 -9.68
C SER A 605 8.32 5.44 -10.49
N THR A 606 7.30 4.60 -10.65
CA THR A 606 7.47 3.18 -11.05
C THR A 606 7.12 2.83 -12.49
N MET A 607 6.50 3.71 -13.28
CA MET A 607 6.08 3.41 -14.66
C MET A 607 6.97 4.08 -15.70
N GLY A 608 7.83 3.30 -16.37
CA GLY A 608 8.69 3.78 -17.47
C GLY A 608 7.95 4.15 -18.77
N GLN A 609 6.66 3.80 -18.89
CA GLN A 609 5.86 4.09 -20.08
C GLN A 609 5.23 5.49 -20.05
N ASN A 610 5.03 6.07 -21.23
CA ASN A 610 4.32 7.34 -21.41
C ASN A 610 2.81 7.10 -21.33
N TYR A 611 2.08 7.91 -20.57
CA TYR A 611 0.64 7.75 -20.36
C TYR A 611 -0.05 9.12 -20.18
N ARG A 612 -1.37 9.17 -20.41
CA ARG A 612 -2.21 10.35 -20.17
C ARG A 612 -3.34 10.07 -19.17
N ARG A 613 -3.42 10.85 -18.11
CA ARG A 613 -4.44 10.75 -17.03
C ARG A 613 -5.72 11.48 -17.47
N GLN A 614 -6.80 10.75 -17.73
CA GLN A 614 -8.06 11.34 -18.19
C GLN A 614 -8.80 12.05 -17.05
N LEU A 615 -9.17 13.33 -17.24
CA LEU A 615 -9.98 14.08 -16.27
C LEU A 615 -11.42 14.25 -16.73
N PHE A 616 -11.64 14.65 -17.99
CA PHE A 616 -12.98 14.93 -18.53
C PHE A 616 -13.04 14.51 -19.99
N SER A 617 -14.13 13.86 -20.38
CA SER A 617 -14.45 13.52 -21.77
C SER A 617 -15.92 13.80 -22.02
N LEU A 618 -16.22 14.57 -23.06
CA LEU A 618 -17.58 14.90 -23.49
C LEU A 618 -17.69 14.65 -24.99
N THR A 619 -18.45 13.63 -25.37
CA THR A 619 -18.47 13.10 -26.75
C THR A 619 -19.89 13.01 -27.33
N THR A 620 -19.98 13.24 -28.63
CA THR A 620 -21.18 12.99 -29.44
C THR A 620 -21.26 11.50 -29.84
N THR A 621 -22.38 11.08 -30.42
CA THR A 621 -22.55 9.71 -30.97
C THR A 621 -21.55 9.35 -32.06
N TYR A 622 -20.87 10.34 -32.67
CA TYR A 622 -19.90 10.13 -33.75
C TYR A 622 -18.44 10.19 -33.28
N GLY A 623 -18.19 10.27 -31.97
CA GLY A 623 -16.84 10.34 -31.41
C GLY A 623 -16.15 11.70 -31.57
N THR A 624 -16.90 12.77 -31.86
CA THR A 624 -16.40 14.16 -31.82
C THR A 624 -16.71 14.78 -30.46
N GLY A 625 -15.91 15.75 -30.01
CA GLY A 625 -16.11 16.30 -28.67
C GLY A 625 -14.89 17.00 -28.05
N TYR A 626 -14.88 17.05 -26.73
CA TYR A 626 -13.83 17.65 -25.91
C TYR A 626 -13.21 16.61 -24.97
N GLU A 627 -11.89 16.64 -24.83
CA GLU A 627 -11.16 15.80 -23.89
C GLU A 627 -10.10 16.61 -23.14
N PHE A 628 -10.09 16.51 -21.81
CA PHE A 628 -9.11 17.14 -20.93
C PHE A 628 -8.34 16.05 -20.19
N PHE A 629 -7.01 16.11 -20.26
CA PHE A 629 -6.13 15.12 -19.64
C PHE A 629 -4.82 15.73 -19.17
N ILE A 630 -4.12 15.00 -18.29
CA ILE A 630 -2.85 15.42 -17.68
C ILE A 630 -1.76 14.46 -18.12
N GLN A 631 -0.67 15.01 -18.65
CA GLN A 631 0.50 14.22 -19.07
C GLN A 631 1.28 13.72 -17.84
N LYS A 632 2.10 12.68 -18.03
CA LYS A 632 3.05 12.21 -17.01
C LYS A 632 3.94 13.32 -16.42
N SER A 633 4.26 14.35 -17.20
CA SER A 633 5.04 15.51 -16.76
C SER A 633 4.25 16.54 -15.92
N GLY A 634 2.96 16.32 -15.67
CA GLY A 634 2.08 17.24 -14.94
C GLY A 634 1.46 18.32 -15.82
N ASN A 635 1.77 18.38 -17.12
CA ASN A 635 1.16 19.37 -18.01
C ASN A 635 -0.31 19.06 -18.27
N PHE A 636 -1.15 20.08 -18.18
CA PHE A 636 -2.57 20.00 -18.49
C PHE A 636 -2.81 20.23 -19.98
N VAL A 637 -3.55 19.33 -20.63
CA VAL A 637 -3.85 19.40 -22.07
C VAL A 637 -5.36 19.47 -22.26
N VAL A 638 -5.78 20.48 -23.02
CA VAL A 638 -7.15 20.59 -23.52
C VAL A 638 -7.16 20.19 -24.98
N SER A 639 -8.10 19.32 -25.36
CA SER A 639 -8.21 18.83 -26.71
C SER A 639 -9.63 18.87 -27.25
N VAL A 640 -9.71 19.02 -28.57
CA VAL A 640 -10.95 19.10 -29.34
C VAL A 640 -10.87 18.08 -30.47
N ILE A 641 -11.76 17.10 -30.43
CA ILE A 641 -11.85 16.02 -31.41
C ILE A 641 -12.87 16.39 -32.48
N THR A 642 -12.43 16.43 -33.73
CA THR A 642 -13.28 16.58 -34.91
C THR A 642 -13.26 15.31 -35.76
N LYS A 643 -14.09 15.21 -36.80
CA LYS A 643 -14.15 14.04 -37.70
C LYS A 643 -12.83 13.75 -38.42
N LYS A 644 -11.91 14.71 -38.50
CA LYS A 644 -10.64 14.60 -39.26
C LYS A 644 -9.39 14.88 -38.44
N GLU A 645 -9.48 15.79 -37.48
CA GLU A 645 -8.34 16.35 -36.76
C GLU A 645 -8.55 16.33 -35.25
N PHE A 646 -7.46 16.12 -34.52
CA PHE A 646 -7.35 16.21 -33.08
C PHE A 646 -6.54 17.46 -32.72
N PHE A 647 -7.22 18.51 -32.30
CA PHE A 647 -6.58 19.75 -31.90
C PHE A 647 -6.23 19.68 -30.41
N THR A 648 -5.05 20.16 -30.03
CA THR A 648 -4.58 20.18 -28.63
C THR A 648 -3.92 21.51 -28.29
N ALA A 649 -4.14 21.97 -27.06
CA ALA A 649 -3.44 23.09 -26.46
C ALA A 649 -2.91 22.66 -25.08
N THR A 650 -1.61 22.89 -24.81
CA THR A 650 -0.93 22.39 -23.61
C THR A 650 -0.50 23.54 -22.72
N THR A 651 -0.79 23.42 -21.42
CA THR A 651 -0.38 24.36 -20.38
C THR A 651 0.73 23.76 -19.55
N GLN A 652 1.88 24.44 -19.47
CA GLN A 652 2.98 24.01 -18.61
C GLN A 652 2.62 24.23 -17.14
N SER A 653 2.41 23.13 -16.41
CA SER A 653 1.86 23.19 -15.04
C SER A 653 2.45 22.09 -14.14
N PRO A 654 3.78 22.03 -13.94
CA PRO A 654 4.40 20.98 -13.12
C PRO A 654 3.89 20.97 -11.67
N GLN A 655 3.30 22.09 -11.21
CA GLN A 655 2.69 22.24 -9.88
C GLN A 655 1.58 21.22 -9.61
N LEU A 656 0.86 20.73 -10.65
CA LEU A 656 -0.23 19.76 -10.44
C LEU A 656 0.23 18.41 -9.85
N LEU A 657 1.54 18.12 -9.84
CA LEU A 657 2.13 16.90 -9.27
C LEU A 657 2.75 17.11 -7.89
N ASP A 658 2.56 18.26 -7.25
CA ASP A 658 3.14 18.59 -5.94
C ASP A 658 2.44 17.87 -4.75
N GLY A 659 1.43 17.04 -5.04
CA GLY A 659 0.65 16.32 -4.04
C GLY A 659 -0.34 17.19 -3.26
N ARG A 660 -0.69 18.39 -3.73
CA ARG A 660 -1.70 19.28 -3.11
C ARG A 660 -2.99 19.31 -3.93
N TRP A 661 -4.01 19.93 -3.33
CA TRP A 661 -5.30 20.16 -3.99
C TRP A 661 -5.20 21.41 -4.87
N HIS A 662 -5.55 21.25 -6.15
CA HIS A 662 -5.63 22.32 -7.12
C HIS A 662 -7.04 22.40 -7.71
N SER A 663 -7.46 23.62 -8.01
CA SER A 663 -8.68 23.86 -8.78
C SER A 663 -8.34 24.02 -10.26
N ILE A 664 -9.06 23.32 -11.12
CA ILE A 664 -8.95 23.46 -12.58
C ILE A 664 -10.28 23.94 -13.11
N THR A 665 -10.24 25.04 -13.85
CA THR A 665 -11.42 25.60 -14.53
C THR A 665 -11.14 25.76 -16.02
N VAL A 666 -11.95 25.15 -16.87
CA VAL A 666 -11.88 25.28 -18.32
C VAL A 666 -13.16 25.96 -18.80
N SER A 667 -13.01 27.16 -19.36
CA SER A 667 -14.10 27.93 -19.97
C SER A 667 -14.02 27.82 -21.49
N VAL A 668 -15.07 27.26 -22.10
CA VAL A 668 -15.25 27.16 -23.54
C VAL A 668 -16.33 28.15 -23.95
N VAL A 669 -15.92 29.25 -24.59
CA VAL A 669 -16.80 30.34 -25.01
C VAL A 669 -17.13 30.19 -26.50
N PRO A 670 -18.42 30.16 -26.87
CA PRO A 670 -18.84 30.02 -28.26
C PRO A 670 -18.57 31.32 -29.04
N PRO A 671 -18.36 31.23 -30.36
CA PRO A 671 -18.07 32.41 -31.16
C PRO A 671 -19.28 33.35 -31.26
N LYS A 672 -19.03 34.66 -31.13
CA LYS A 672 -20.05 35.71 -31.37
C LYS A 672 -20.41 35.93 -32.86
N ARG A 673 -19.68 35.30 -33.80
CA ARG A 673 -19.87 35.41 -35.27
C ARG A 673 -19.87 34.03 -35.92
N LEU A 674 -20.47 33.90 -37.11
CA LEU A 674 -20.71 32.65 -37.87
C LEU A 674 -19.46 31.84 -38.31
N PHE A 675 -18.25 32.20 -37.87
CA PHE A 675 -17.01 31.48 -38.18
C PHE A 675 -16.52 30.67 -36.95
N SER A 676 -16.16 29.41 -37.18
CA SER A 676 -16.26 28.23 -36.30
C SER A 676 -15.13 28.01 -35.27
N TYR A 677 -14.66 29.06 -34.60
CA TYR A 677 -13.59 28.98 -33.58
C TYR A 677 -14.10 29.27 -32.17
N HIS A 678 -13.90 28.34 -31.24
CA HIS A 678 -14.21 28.50 -29.82
C HIS A 678 -13.02 29.09 -29.08
N GLN A 679 -13.27 30.03 -28.18
CA GLN A 679 -12.24 30.52 -27.27
C GLN A 679 -12.20 29.62 -26.03
N ILE A 680 -11.04 29.05 -25.74
CA ILE A 680 -10.81 28.15 -24.62
C ILE A 680 -9.84 28.82 -23.66
N ASN A 681 -10.29 29.05 -22.42
CA ASN A 681 -9.47 29.60 -21.35
C ASN A 681 -9.31 28.56 -20.24
N VAL A 682 -8.08 28.34 -19.78
CA VAL A 682 -7.76 27.44 -18.68
C VAL A 682 -7.24 28.25 -17.50
N TYR A 683 -7.86 28.04 -16.35
CA TYR A 683 -7.47 28.61 -15.06
C TYR A 683 -7.04 27.48 -14.12
N ILE A 684 -5.90 27.65 -13.46
CA ILE A 684 -5.42 26.78 -12.40
C ILE A 684 -5.27 27.66 -11.16
N ASP A 685 -5.96 27.32 -10.06
CA ASP A 685 -5.99 28.09 -8.81
C ASP A 685 -6.36 29.56 -9.04
N ALA A 686 -7.46 29.77 -9.77
CA ALA A 686 -7.98 31.06 -10.24
C ALA A 686 -7.04 31.88 -11.16
N ALA A 687 -5.79 31.46 -11.37
CA ALA A 687 -4.87 32.12 -12.29
C ALA A 687 -5.05 31.60 -13.72
N GLN A 688 -5.27 32.50 -14.69
CA GLN A 688 -5.34 32.12 -16.09
C GLN A 688 -3.96 31.68 -16.58
N LYS A 689 -3.86 30.44 -17.08
CA LYS A 689 -2.60 29.86 -17.59
C LYS A 689 -2.60 29.69 -19.11
N LEU A 690 -3.78 29.53 -19.72
CA LEU A 690 -3.94 29.39 -21.17
C LEU A 690 -5.18 30.17 -21.64
N GLY A 691 -5.07 30.80 -22.81
CA GLY A 691 -6.19 31.36 -23.56
C GLY A 691 -5.90 31.15 -25.04
N SER A 692 -6.71 30.32 -25.70
CA SER A 692 -6.46 29.89 -27.07
C SER A 692 -7.75 29.77 -27.89
N THR A 693 -7.64 29.72 -29.21
CA THR A 693 -8.79 29.55 -30.12
C THR A 693 -8.70 28.25 -30.91
N MET A 694 -9.71 27.38 -30.80
CA MET A 694 -9.74 26.05 -31.41
C MET A 694 -10.96 25.87 -32.32
N LYS A 695 -10.77 25.19 -33.45
CA LYS A 695 -11.81 24.98 -34.45
C LYS A 695 -12.75 23.84 -34.03
N TYR A 696 -14.05 24.06 -34.10
CA TYR A 696 -15.07 23.01 -33.89
C TYR A 696 -16.14 23.10 -34.98
N ALA A 697 -16.52 21.97 -35.58
CA ALA A 697 -17.38 21.96 -36.77
C ALA A 697 -18.86 21.72 -36.42
N SER A 698 -19.70 22.74 -36.67
CA SER A 698 -21.18 22.75 -36.74
C SER A 698 -21.97 22.27 -35.51
N PHE A 699 -22.94 23.12 -35.13
CA PHE A 699 -23.68 23.16 -33.87
C PHE A 699 -25.02 22.38 -33.84
N THR A 700 -25.14 21.33 -34.65
CA THR A 700 -26.40 20.60 -34.84
C THR A 700 -26.47 19.26 -34.12
N GLU A 701 -25.36 18.78 -33.54
CA GLU A 701 -25.25 17.47 -32.91
C GLU A 701 -25.24 17.60 -31.37
N VAL A 702 -26.03 16.77 -30.68
CA VAL A 702 -26.15 16.77 -29.21
C VAL A 702 -25.07 15.89 -28.58
N PHE A 703 -24.53 16.28 -27.43
CA PHE A 703 -23.62 15.42 -26.66
C PHE A 703 -24.36 14.21 -26.11
N HIS A 704 -23.75 13.02 -26.24
CA HIS A 704 -24.41 11.79 -25.80
C HIS A 704 -23.81 11.27 -24.50
N TYR A 705 -22.48 11.32 -24.37
CA TYR A 705 -21.76 10.66 -23.29
C TYR A 705 -20.80 11.62 -22.61
N CYS A 706 -20.72 11.53 -21.28
CA CYS A 706 -19.70 12.19 -20.50
C CYS A 706 -19.04 11.22 -19.51
N SER A 707 -17.72 11.27 -19.42
CA SER A 707 -16.93 10.56 -18.40
C SER A 707 -16.00 11.52 -17.68
N ILE A 708 -15.90 11.34 -16.36
CA ILE A 708 -15.06 12.14 -15.48
C ILE A 708 -14.12 11.18 -14.72
N GLY A 709 -12.82 11.43 -14.82
CA GLY A 709 -11.76 10.68 -14.14
C GLY A 709 -11.43 9.30 -14.73
N ALA A 710 -12.27 8.76 -15.61
CA ALA A 710 -12.05 7.50 -16.33
C ALA A 710 -11.90 7.73 -17.85
N PRO A 711 -11.06 6.95 -18.55
CA PRO A 711 -11.03 6.92 -20.00
C PRO A 711 -12.38 6.50 -20.59
N TYR A 712 -12.69 7.02 -21.78
CA TYR A 712 -13.87 6.63 -22.54
C TYR A 712 -13.70 5.20 -23.05
N ASN A 713 -14.35 4.23 -22.39
CA ASN A 713 -14.43 2.85 -22.87
C ASN A 713 -15.79 2.65 -23.55
N ASN A 714 -15.81 2.29 -24.84
CA ASN A 714 -17.01 1.90 -25.58
C ASN A 714 -17.60 0.59 -25.02
N PHE A 715 -18.17 0.61 -23.80
CA PHE A 715 -18.83 -0.53 -23.17
C PHE A 715 -20.30 -0.21 -22.87
N ARG A 716 -21.14 -0.33 -23.90
CA ARG A 716 -22.49 -0.94 -23.84
C ARG A 716 -23.16 -0.95 -25.23
N LYS A 717 -22.77 -1.94 -26.03
CA LYS A 717 -23.71 -2.70 -26.88
C LYS A 717 -23.38 -4.18 -26.71
N VAL A 718 -23.98 -4.78 -25.68
CA VAL A 718 -24.16 -6.24 -25.64
C VAL A 718 -25.37 -6.55 -26.52
N SER A 719 -25.11 -7.13 -27.69
CA SER A 719 -26.08 -7.95 -28.40
C SER A 719 -25.41 -9.28 -28.69
N HIS A 720 -25.84 -10.29 -27.91
CA HIS A 720 -25.72 -11.72 -28.11
C HIS A 720 -24.76 -12.21 -29.21
N THR A 721 -23.63 -12.78 -28.80
CA THR A 721 -23.28 -14.19 -29.09
C THR A 721 -22.11 -14.62 -28.20
N SER A 722 -22.35 -15.67 -27.43
CA SER A 722 -21.35 -16.42 -26.68
C SER A 722 -20.28 -16.98 -27.62
N HIS A 723 -19.03 -16.53 -27.48
CA HIS A 723 -17.89 -17.32 -27.93
C HIS A 723 -17.37 -18.13 -26.75
N GLN A 724 -17.98 -19.31 -26.61
CA GLN A 724 -17.28 -20.45 -26.05
C GLN A 724 -16.12 -20.80 -26.98
N SER A 725 -14.96 -20.98 -26.38
CA SER A 725 -13.85 -21.76 -26.90
C SER A 725 -14.32 -23.14 -27.34
N ASN A 726 -13.96 -23.56 -28.56
CA ASN A 726 -13.25 -24.82 -28.78
C ASN A 726 -12.83 -25.02 -30.24
N SER A 727 -11.58 -25.46 -30.39
CA SER A 727 -11.06 -26.11 -31.58
C SER A 727 -11.74 -27.47 -31.76
N ALA A 728 -12.25 -27.76 -32.96
CA ALA A 728 -12.15 -29.08 -33.61
C ALA A 728 -12.81 -29.08 -35.00
N ARG A 729 -12.14 -29.79 -35.93
CA ARG A 729 -12.62 -30.41 -37.18
C ARG A 729 -12.64 -29.58 -38.49
N MET A 730 -11.65 -29.92 -39.31
CA MET A 730 -11.73 -30.43 -40.70
C MET A 730 -12.91 -30.01 -41.61
N SER A 731 -12.51 -29.54 -42.80
CA SER A 731 -13.19 -29.43 -44.10
C SER A 731 -14.14 -30.61 -44.44
N PRO A 732 -15.14 -30.48 -45.38
CA PRO A 732 -14.97 -29.92 -46.75
C PRO A 732 -16.13 -29.07 -47.36
N VAL A 733 -15.79 -28.42 -48.48
CA VAL A 733 -16.61 -27.78 -49.57
C VAL A 733 -17.58 -28.84 -50.18
N PRO A 734 -18.80 -28.57 -50.74
CA PRO A 734 -18.99 -27.71 -51.94
C PRO A 734 -20.37 -27.05 -52.26
N ASP A 735 -20.30 -26.18 -53.29
CA ASP A 735 -21.29 -25.83 -54.33
C ASP A 735 -22.65 -25.15 -54.03
N ALA A 736 -22.82 -23.92 -54.53
CA ALA A 736 -23.58 -23.61 -55.76
C ALA A 736 -24.10 -22.15 -55.78
N SER A 737 -23.74 -21.42 -56.83
CA SER A 737 -24.19 -20.08 -57.24
C SER A 737 -25.46 -20.19 -58.14
N PRO A 738 -25.93 -19.19 -58.95
CA PRO A 738 -25.67 -17.74 -59.04
C PRO A 738 -26.95 -16.87 -59.30
N SER A 739 -26.82 -15.54 -59.26
CA SER A 739 -27.39 -14.55 -60.21
C SER A 739 -27.24 -13.13 -59.64
N GLY A 740 -26.79 -12.10 -60.35
CA GLY A 740 -26.28 -11.94 -61.70
C GLY A 740 -25.99 -10.46 -61.94
N GLU A 741 -24.85 -10.19 -62.62
CA GLU A 741 -24.56 -9.06 -63.52
C GLU A 741 -24.53 -7.62 -62.95
N ARG A 742 -23.58 -6.71 -63.26
CA ARG A 742 -22.45 -6.59 -64.22
C ARG A 742 -21.61 -5.37 -63.75
N GLU A 743 -20.29 -5.49 -63.58
CA GLU A 743 -19.20 -5.01 -64.49
C GLU A 743 -19.06 -3.46 -64.55
N GLU A 744 -17.90 -2.80 -64.44
CA GLU A 744 -16.52 -3.21 -64.77
C GLU A 744 -15.41 -2.26 -64.20
N LYS A 745 -14.34 -2.88 -63.66
CA LYS A 745 -12.86 -2.67 -63.79
C LYS A 745 -12.19 -1.26 -63.75
N ALA A 746 -10.91 -1.09 -63.40
CA ALA A 746 -9.85 -1.76 -62.59
C ALA A 746 -8.49 -1.06 -62.87
N LYS A 747 -7.54 -1.13 -61.93
CA LYS A 747 -6.04 -1.24 -62.02
C LYS A 747 -5.37 -0.41 -60.92
N SER A 748 -4.29 -0.81 -60.22
CA SER A 748 -3.48 -2.04 -60.11
C SER A 748 -2.34 -1.79 -59.09
N GLY A 749 -1.88 -2.80 -58.36
CA GLY A 749 -0.56 -2.84 -57.67
C GLY A 749 -0.66 -3.40 -56.24
N LEU A 750 -0.66 -4.72 -56.03
CA LEU A 750 0.48 -5.63 -55.77
C LEU A 750 1.28 -5.37 -54.47
N PHE A 751 1.11 -6.34 -53.54
CA PHE A 751 2.01 -6.85 -52.49
C PHE A 751 1.91 -6.35 -51.03
N PRO A 752 2.25 -7.21 -50.04
CA PRO A 752 1.34 -7.58 -48.94
C PRO A 752 1.81 -7.14 -47.53
N ASN A 753 0.91 -7.33 -46.56
CA ASN A 753 1.15 -7.30 -45.12
C ASN A 753 2.33 -8.20 -44.70
N ILE A 754 3.49 -7.60 -44.44
CA ILE A 754 4.57 -8.18 -43.63
C ILE A 754 5.18 -7.03 -42.80
N ILE A 755 5.59 -7.35 -41.57
CA ILE A 755 6.20 -6.51 -40.51
C ILE A 755 5.23 -6.11 -39.39
N GLU A 756 4.77 -7.14 -38.66
CA GLU A 756 4.69 -7.05 -37.20
C GLU A 756 5.94 -7.71 -36.62
N ARG A 757 6.54 -7.03 -35.63
CA ARG A 757 7.44 -7.56 -34.60
C ARG A 757 8.74 -8.25 -35.05
N THR A 758 9.76 -7.45 -35.34
CA THR A 758 11.10 -7.56 -34.72
C THR A 758 11.98 -6.41 -35.21
N PHE A 759 12.50 -5.56 -34.30
CA PHE A 759 13.89 -5.06 -34.28
C PHE A 759 14.06 -3.81 -33.36
N PHE A 760 14.93 -3.99 -32.36
CA PHE A 760 15.73 -3.09 -31.50
C PHE A 760 15.12 -2.15 -30.43
N PRO A 761 15.50 -2.37 -29.14
CA PRO A 761 15.60 -1.32 -28.12
C PRO A 761 16.97 -0.61 -28.25
N GLY A 762 16.99 0.72 -28.21
CA GLY A 762 18.25 1.49 -28.16
C GLY A 762 18.39 2.68 -29.11
N LEU A 763 17.31 3.43 -29.38
CA LEU A 763 17.43 4.72 -30.06
C LEU A 763 16.32 5.70 -29.63
N VAL A 764 16.36 6.13 -28.37
CA VAL A 764 15.59 7.29 -27.89
C VAL A 764 16.56 8.28 -27.26
N SER A 765 17.20 9.10 -28.10
CA SER A 765 17.76 10.39 -27.67
C SER A 765 18.06 11.37 -28.79
N GLN A 766 18.08 10.96 -30.06
CA GLN A 766 18.34 11.91 -31.16
C GLN A 766 17.59 11.52 -32.43
N VAL A 767 16.42 12.15 -32.65
CA VAL A 767 15.85 12.27 -33.99
C VAL A 767 15.80 13.77 -34.32
N PRO A 768 16.53 14.24 -35.35
CA PRO A 768 16.46 15.62 -35.81
C PRO A 768 15.09 15.94 -36.43
N ASN A 769 14.70 17.21 -36.34
CA ASN A 769 13.49 17.84 -36.89
C ASN A 769 13.31 17.67 -38.42
N TYR A 770 13.06 16.46 -38.94
CA TYR A 770 12.90 16.23 -40.38
C TYR A 770 11.62 15.48 -40.80
N PHE A 771 10.71 15.16 -39.88
CA PHE A 771 9.38 14.61 -40.19
C PHE A 771 8.21 15.58 -39.88
N THR A 772 8.47 16.88 -39.84
CA THR A 772 7.44 17.93 -39.88
C THR A 772 7.42 18.60 -41.25
N LEU A 773 7.10 17.84 -42.30
CA LEU A 773 6.57 18.46 -43.52
C LEU A 773 5.14 18.93 -43.23
N PRO A 774 4.81 20.23 -43.36
CA PRO A 774 3.45 20.69 -43.24
C PRO A 774 2.70 20.24 -44.50
N SER A 775 1.92 19.16 -44.41
CA SER A 775 0.89 18.92 -45.42
C SER A 775 -0.05 20.12 -45.40
N LYS A 776 -0.15 20.84 -46.51
CA LYS A 776 -1.08 21.96 -46.70
C LYS A 776 -2.53 21.50 -46.46
N SER A 777 -3.00 21.63 -45.24
CA SER A 777 -4.42 21.72 -44.88
C SER A 777 -4.56 22.48 -43.57
N THR A 778 -5.12 23.69 -43.66
CA THR A 778 -5.65 24.53 -42.57
C THR A 778 -4.79 24.64 -41.31
N THR A 779 -3.83 25.56 -41.31
CA THR A 779 -3.19 26.09 -40.10
C THR A 779 -4.25 26.53 -39.08
N SER A 780 -4.18 26.01 -37.85
CA SER A 780 -4.77 26.68 -36.69
C SER A 780 -4.24 28.13 -36.68
N LEU A 781 -5.12 29.10 -36.48
CA LEU A 781 -4.76 30.54 -36.47
C LEU A 781 -3.91 30.91 -35.24
N ASP A 782 -3.74 29.99 -34.30
CA ASP A 782 -3.09 30.20 -33.00
C ASP A 782 -1.84 29.30 -32.86
N PRO A 783 -0.64 29.87 -32.62
CA PRO A 783 0.60 29.11 -32.48
C PRO A 783 0.65 28.18 -31.26
N SER A 784 -0.26 28.36 -30.29
CA SER A 784 -0.37 27.48 -29.10
C SER A 784 -1.13 26.17 -29.36
N VAL A 785 -1.80 26.04 -30.52
CA VAL A 785 -2.63 24.88 -30.88
C VAL A 785 -1.93 23.99 -31.88
N LYS A 786 -1.75 22.72 -31.54
CA LYS A 786 -1.23 21.67 -32.44
C LYS A 786 -2.36 20.82 -32.98
N SER A 787 -2.33 20.51 -34.28
CA SER A 787 -3.28 19.60 -34.95
C SER A 787 -2.58 18.27 -35.23
N TYR A 788 -3.24 17.16 -34.88
CA TYR A 788 -2.80 15.81 -35.15
C TYR A 788 -3.88 15.04 -35.93
N PRO A 789 -3.50 14.11 -36.83
CA PRO A 789 -4.44 13.16 -37.40
C PRO A 789 -5.10 12.28 -36.34
N ILE A 790 -6.38 11.96 -36.52
CA ILE A 790 -7.09 11.04 -35.64
C ILE A 790 -6.38 9.67 -35.60
N GLY A 791 -6.26 9.06 -34.40
CA GLY A 791 -5.54 7.79 -34.20
C GLY A 791 -4.06 7.92 -33.83
N MET A 792 -3.43 9.10 -33.95
CA MET A 792 -2.05 9.32 -33.47
C MET A 792 -1.96 9.67 -31.97
N GLN A 793 -3.08 9.68 -31.26
CA GLN A 793 -3.14 10.17 -29.88
C GLN A 793 -2.26 9.35 -28.92
N ASP A 794 -2.36 8.02 -28.97
CA ASP A 794 -1.61 7.14 -28.06
C ASP A 794 -0.10 7.15 -28.39
N LEU A 795 0.27 7.41 -29.65
CA LEU A 795 1.67 7.56 -30.05
C LEU A 795 2.27 8.87 -29.50
N VAL A 796 1.51 9.96 -29.49
CA VAL A 796 2.00 11.28 -29.07
C VAL A 796 1.92 11.47 -27.55
N PHE A 797 0.83 11.01 -26.93
CA PHE A 797 0.50 11.29 -25.52
C PHE A 797 0.55 10.04 -24.62
N GLY A 798 0.74 8.85 -25.18
CA GLY A 798 0.66 7.58 -24.45
C GLY A 798 -0.77 7.07 -24.27
N GLU A 799 -0.89 5.85 -23.73
CA GLU A 799 -2.18 5.21 -23.46
C GLU A 799 -3.02 6.03 -22.46
N ALA A 800 -4.33 6.07 -22.68
CA ALA A 800 -5.27 6.72 -21.78
C ALA A 800 -5.51 5.88 -20.53
N VAL A 801 -5.16 6.44 -19.38
CA VAL A 801 -5.37 5.85 -18.05
C VAL A 801 -6.34 6.70 -17.24
N CYS A 802 -6.88 6.15 -16.16
CA CYS A 802 -7.65 6.92 -15.19
C CYS A 802 -6.84 8.07 -14.59
N LEU A 803 -7.51 8.95 -13.85
CA LEU A 803 -6.89 10.10 -13.20
C LEU A 803 -5.70 9.73 -12.30
N LYS A 804 -5.70 8.52 -11.70
CA LYS A 804 -4.69 8.06 -10.73
C LYS A 804 -4.45 9.12 -9.64
N GLY A 805 -5.52 9.47 -8.94
CA GLY A 805 -5.53 10.58 -8.00
C GLY A 805 -6.91 10.78 -7.39
N GLN A 806 -7.05 11.87 -6.65
CA GLN A 806 -8.28 12.19 -5.95
C GLN A 806 -9.03 13.33 -6.65
N LEU A 807 -10.35 13.25 -6.66
CA LEU A 807 -11.25 14.19 -7.30
C LEU A 807 -12.28 14.71 -6.28
N GLY A 808 -12.36 16.02 -6.13
CA GLY A 808 -13.35 16.70 -5.27
C GLY A 808 -14.67 16.92 -6.00
N ALA A 809 -15.34 18.03 -5.68
CA ALA A 809 -16.54 18.44 -6.39
C ALA A 809 -16.24 18.74 -7.88
N VAL A 810 -17.16 18.34 -8.75
CA VAL A 810 -17.11 18.56 -10.19
C VAL A 810 -18.38 19.28 -10.64
N LEU A 811 -18.20 20.34 -11.40
CA LEU A 811 -19.25 21.20 -11.87
C LEU A 811 -19.16 21.37 -13.38
N LEU A 812 -20.32 21.33 -14.04
CA LEU A 812 -20.49 21.81 -15.40
C LEU A 812 -21.59 22.89 -15.41
N ALA A 813 -21.26 24.06 -15.94
CA ALA A 813 -22.15 25.22 -15.95
C ALA A 813 -22.11 25.98 -17.28
N ASP A 814 -23.06 26.91 -17.49
CA ASP A 814 -23.04 27.84 -18.62
C ASP A 814 -21.90 28.88 -18.49
N THR A 815 -21.52 29.46 -19.62
CA THR A 815 -20.44 30.46 -19.80
C THR A 815 -20.61 31.75 -19.01
N ASN A 816 -21.83 32.06 -18.55
CA ASN A 816 -22.14 33.30 -17.84
C ASN A 816 -21.91 33.22 -16.31
N VAL A 817 -21.26 32.16 -15.82
CA VAL A 817 -20.93 31.99 -14.39
C VAL A 817 -19.69 32.81 -14.01
N ASN A 818 -19.73 33.45 -12.83
CA ASN A 818 -18.58 34.16 -12.27
C ASN A 818 -17.54 33.16 -11.75
N LEU A 819 -16.41 33.07 -12.45
CA LEU A 819 -15.33 32.13 -12.14
C LEU A 819 -14.65 32.43 -10.79
N LYS A 820 -14.62 33.70 -10.37
CA LYS A 820 -13.97 34.11 -9.13
C LYS A 820 -14.75 33.64 -7.90
N SER A 821 -16.07 33.83 -7.92
CA SER A 821 -16.93 33.34 -6.84
C SER A 821 -16.94 31.81 -6.77
N LEU A 822 -16.83 31.12 -7.90
CA LEU A 822 -16.74 29.66 -7.93
C LEU A 822 -15.47 29.13 -7.23
N PHE A 823 -14.35 29.83 -7.39
CA PHE A 823 -13.11 29.49 -6.68
C PHE A 823 -13.18 29.84 -5.18
N GLU A 824 -13.75 31.01 -4.82
CA GLU A 824 -13.89 31.47 -3.43
C GLU A 824 -14.76 30.55 -2.56
N VAL A 825 -15.73 29.84 -3.16
CA VAL A 825 -16.56 28.83 -2.50
C VAL A 825 -15.75 27.61 -2.05
N GLY A 826 -14.63 27.35 -2.71
CA GLY A 826 -13.77 26.22 -2.41
C GLY A 826 -14.37 24.86 -2.79
N PRO A 827 -13.79 23.75 -2.31
CA PRO A 827 -14.09 22.39 -2.74
C PRO A 827 -15.37 21.81 -2.12
N ASN A 828 -15.92 22.43 -1.07
CA ASN A 828 -17.11 21.99 -0.34
C ASN A 828 -18.41 22.63 -0.88
N VAL A 829 -18.52 22.77 -2.20
CA VAL A 829 -19.63 23.45 -2.90
C VAL A 829 -21.02 22.91 -2.49
N ALA A 830 -21.13 21.61 -2.21
CA ALA A 830 -22.40 20.99 -1.80
C ALA A 830 -23.00 21.58 -0.51
N ASN A 831 -22.18 21.92 0.48
CA ASN A 831 -22.67 22.47 1.74
C ASN A 831 -23.27 23.87 1.54
N VAL A 832 -22.70 24.65 0.60
CA VAL A 832 -23.18 25.98 0.23
C VAL A 832 -24.51 25.88 -0.51
N LEU A 833 -24.67 24.89 -1.40
CA LEU A 833 -25.93 24.64 -2.10
C LEU A 833 -27.06 24.14 -1.18
N ALA A 834 -26.73 23.50 -0.06
CA ALA A 834 -27.71 22.90 0.85
C ALA A 834 -28.22 23.83 1.98
N THR A 835 -27.56 24.98 2.25
CA THR A 835 -27.82 25.78 3.46
C THR A 835 -28.82 26.92 3.30
N ASP A 836 -29.58 27.00 2.20
CA ASP A 836 -30.58 28.05 1.98
C ASP A 836 -30.09 29.50 2.19
N VAL A 837 -28.77 29.76 2.16
CA VAL A 837 -28.15 31.11 2.16
C VAL A 837 -28.29 31.76 0.76
N ILE A 838 -29.48 31.62 0.19
CA ILE A 838 -29.80 31.71 -1.24
C ILE A 838 -29.91 33.16 -1.76
N GLU A 839 -29.61 34.19 -0.97
CA GLU A 839 -29.63 35.57 -1.47
C GLU A 839 -28.36 35.97 -2.26
N SER A 840 -27.24 35.23 -2.14
CA SER A 840 -25.98 35.55 -2.82
C SER A 840 -25.63 34.66 -4.02
N PHE A 841 -26.46 33.65 -4.33
CA PHE A 841 -26.14 32.59 -5.30
C PHE A 841 -27.14 32.47 -6.47
N ASP A 842 -27.29 33.53 -7.26
CA ASP A 842 -27.95 33.55 -8.60
C ASP A 842 -27.18 32.73 -9.69
N MET A 843 -26.41 31.73 -9.24
CA MET A 843 -25.55 30.85 -10.04
C MET A 843 -26.12 29.43 -10.18
N ALA A 844 -26.86 28.92 -9.19
CA ALA A 844 -27.31 27.52 -9.21
C ALA A 844 -28.21 27.22 -10.43
N SER A 845 -29.05 28.17 -10.84
CA SER A 845 -29.91 28.07 -12.04
C SER A 845 -29.16 27.93 -13.36
N LYS A 846 -27.83 28.16 -13.37
CA LYS A 846 -26.95 28.09 -14.54
C LYS A 846 -26.12 26.80 -14.58
N PHE A 847 -26.31 25.90 -13.62
CA PHE A 847 -25.61 24.62 -13.55
C PHE A 847 -26.29 23.58 -14.43
N VAL A 848 -25.49 22.87 -15.22
CA VAL A 848 -25.93 21.74 -16.05
C VAL A 848 -25.98 20.50 -15.18
N PHE A 849 -24.90 20.24 -14.45
CA PHE A 849 -24.87 19.29 -13.35
C PHE A 849 -23.84 19.73 -12.31
N CYS A 850 -24.06 19.31 -11.06
CA CYS A 850 -23.10 19.47 -9.97
C CYS A 850 -22.95 18.15 -9.22
N PHE A 851 -21.78 17.52 -9.33
CA PHE A 851 -21.46 16.31 -8.60
C PHE A 851 -20.55 16.63 -7.43
N ALA A 852 -21.03 16.30 -6.23
CA ALA A 852 -20.22 16.34 -5.04
C ALA A 852 -20.00 14.92 -4.50
N PRO A 853 -18.79 14.60 -4.02
CA PRO A 853 -18.52 13.30 -3.40
C PRO A 853 -19.45 12.97 -2.21
N SER A 854 -19.97 13.99 -1.51
CA SER A 854 -20.95 13.84 -0.42
C SER A 854 -22.35 13.40 -0.89
N ALA A 855 -22.66 13.55 -2.18
CA ALA A 855 -23.94 13.16 -2.79
C ALA A 855 -23.85 11.80 -3.52
N CYS A 856 -22.77 11.05 -3.27
CA CYS A 856 -22.54 9.72 -3.83
C CYS A 856 -22.97 8.64 -2.85
N TYR A 857 -23.80 7.70 -3.30
CA TYR A 857 -24.22 6.53 -2.52
C TYR A 857 -24.46 5.33 -3.43
N ASP A 858 -23.93 4.17 -3.05
CA ASP A 858 -24.14 2.87 -3.71
C ASP A 858 -23.97 2.89 -5.25
N GLY A 859 -22.88 3.47 -5.72
CA GLY A 859 -22.57 3.54 -7.16
C GLY A 859 -23.41 4.57 -7.95
N LEU A 860 -24.23 5.38 -7.28
CA LEU A 860 -24.95 6.51 -7.85
C LEU A 860 -24.36 7.82 -7.33
N CYS A 861 -24.14 8.79 -8.22
CA CYS A 861 -23.79 10.17 -7.88
C CYS A 861 -24.97 11.07 -8.26
N LEU A 862 -25.60 11.66 -7.25
CA LEU A 862 -26.77 12.53 -7.46
C LEU A 862 -26.36 13.89 -8.01
N ASP A 863 -27.15 14.40 -8.97
CA ASP A 863 -26.98 15.73 -9.51
C ASP A 863 -27.59 16.78 -8.56
N LEU A 864 -26.74 17.67 -8.03
CA LEU A 864 -27.12 18.76 -7.13
C LEU A 864 -27.56 20.04 -7.85
N ALA A 865 -27.54 20.07 -9.19
CA ALA A 865 -28.07 21.19 -9.95
C ALA A 865 -29.61 21.28 -9.84
N PRO A 866 -30.20 22.50 -9.87
CA PRO A 866 -31.64 22.68 -9.84
C PRO A 866 -32.28 22.05 -11.08
N GLY A 867 -32.97 20.93 -10.87
CA GLY A 867 -33.56 20.10 -11.93
C GLY A 867 -33.24 18.61 -11.77
N ASN A 868 -32.10 18.26 -11.16
CA ASN A 868 -31.62 16.89 -10.93
C ASN A 868 -31.84 15.97 -12.17
N HIS A 869 -31.31 16.42 -13.31
CA HIS A 869 -31.60 15.81 -14.61
C HIS A 869 -30.56 14.76 -15.01
N TYR A 870 -29.32 14.87 -14.52
CA TYR A 870 -28.20 14.08 -15.02
C TYR A 870 -27.46 13.33 -13.91
N ASN A 871 -28.12 12.34 -13.29
CA ASN A 871 -27.44 11.47 -12.31
C ASN A 871 -26.29 10.67 -12.95
N GLY A 872 -25.16 10.63 -12.26
CA GLY A 872 -23.96 9.90 -12.69
C GLY A 872 -23.89 8.49 -12.12
N HIS A 873 -23.39 7.54 -12.90
CA HIS A 873 -23.00 6.22 -12.41
C HIS A 873 -21.54 6.27 -11.92
N LEU A 874 -21.33 6.05 -10.63
CA LEU A 874 -20.05 6.09 -9.95
C LEU A 874 -19.45 4.70 -9.83
N VAL A 875 -18.22 4.54 -10.31
CA VAL A 875 -17.36 3.40 -10.00
C VAL A 875 -16.14 3.97 -9.32
N ALA A 876 -16.19 4.32 -8.04
CA ALA A 876 -15.00 4.78 -7.30
C ALA A 876 -15.23 4.67 -5.80
N ASN A 877 -14.16 4.69 -5.02
CA ASN A 877 -14.27 4.74 -3.58
C ASN A 877 -14.53 6.19 -3.13
N VAL A 878 -15.57 6.40 -2.31
CA VAL A 878 -15.87 7.70 -1.71
C VAL A 878 -15.16 7.78 -0.36
N ALA A 879 -14.22 8.70 -0.24
CA ALA A 879 -13.45 8.93 0.97
C ALA A 879 -13.97 10.15 1.72
N GLN A 880 -14.08 10.03 3.03
CA GLN A 880 -14.39 11.13 3.94
C GLN A 880 -13.21 11.36 4.88
N THR A 881 -12.70 12.58 4.90
CA THR A 881 -11.69 13.03 5.86
C THR A 881 -12.34 13.92 6.90
N LEU A 882 -12.12 13.61 8.17
CA LEU A 882 -12.62 14.40 9.27
C LEU A 882 -11.45 15.05 9.99
N SER A 883 -11.40 16.38 9.95
CA SER A 883 -10.44 17.15 10.73
C SER A 883 -10.69 16.98 12.23
N ILE A 884 -9.66 17.24 13.05
CA ILE A 884 -9.81 17.30 14.50
C ILE A 884 -10.82 18.36 14.96
N GLN A 885 -10.91 19.50 14.26
CA GLN A 885 -11.86 20.58 14.58
C GLN A 885 -13.32 20.13 14.43
N ASN A 886 -13.63 19.46 13.32
CA ASN A 886 -14.98 18.94 13.07
C ASN A 886 -15.28 17.74 13.99
N ALA A 887 -14.29 16.88 14.26
CA ALA A 887 -14.46 15.73 15.14
C ALA A 887 -14.79 16.13 16.60
N LEU A 888 -14.27 17.28 17.06
CA LEU A 888 -14.55 17.83 18.38
C LEU A 888 -16.05 18.12 18.59
N THR A 889 -16.75 18.59 17.55
CA THR A 889 -18.19 18.87 17.63
C THR A 889 -19.01 17.63 18.02
N GLY A 890 -18.59 16.44 17.58
CA GLY A 890 -19.26 15.16 17.85
C GLY A 890 -19.14 14.65 19.29
N ILE A 891 -18.29 15.25 20.13
CA ILE A 891 -18.07 14.82 21.54
C ILE A 891 -18.44 15.89 22.57
N GLY A 892 -19.05 16.99 22.14
CA GLY A 892 -19.45 18.11 23.01
C GLY A 892 -18.85 19.47 22.61
N GLY A 893 -18.14 19.56 21.49
CA GLY A 893 -17.55 20.80 20.99
C GLY A 893 -16.48 21.35 21.94
N MET A 894 -16.44 22.67 22.10
CA MET A 894 -15.37 23.35 22.84
C MET A 894 -15.42 23.06 24.34
N VAL A 895 -16.57 22.68 24.88
CA VAL A 895 -16.73 22.23 26.28
C VAL A 895 -15.86 21.01 26.59
N ALA A 896 -15.60 20.14 25.60
CA ALA A 896 -14.79 18.94 25.79
C ALA A 896 -13.31 19.24 26.11
N LEU A 897 -12.83 20.46 25.86
CA LEU A 897 -11.47 20.90 26.18
C LEU A 897 -11.31 21.38 27.63
N LEU A 898 -12.39 21.81 28.29
CA LEU A 898 -12.34 22.35 29.65
C LEU A 898 -11.70 21.41 30.70
N PRO A 899 -11.92 20.07 30.66
CA PRO A 899 -11.23 19.15 31.56
C PRO A 899 -9.70 19.17 31.44
N VAL A 900 -9.16 19.58 30.29
CA VAL A 900 -7.71 19.74 30.11
C VAL A 900 -7.21 20.93 30.92
N LEU A 901 -7.94 22.04 30.92
CA LEU A 901 -7.60 23.22 31.73
C LEU A 901 -7.80 22.96 33.23
N ASP A 902 -8.87 22.26 33.61
CA ASP A 902 -9.10 21.85 35.00
C ASP A 902 -7.96 20.95 35.52
N TYR A 903 -7.41 20.08 34.66
CA TYR A 903 -6.19 19.33 34.99
C TYR A 903 -4.98 20.24 35.23
N ILE A 904 -4.75 21.25 34.38
CA ILE A 904 -3.63 22.21 34.54
C ILE A 904 -3.73 22.95 35.88
N VAL A 905 -4.95 23.31 36.31
CA VAL A 905 -5.21 23.93 37.61
C VAL A 905 -4.76 23.04 38.78
N GLN A 906 -4.86 21.72 38.64
CA GLN A 906 -4.57 20.73 39.68
C GLN A 906 -3.12 20.21 39.65
N LEU A 907 -2.24 20.77 38.81
CA LEU A 907 -0.84 20.33 38.70
C LEU A 907 -0.08 20.52 40.02
N PRO A 908 0.64 19.50 40.51
CA PRO A 908 1.46 19.64 41.71
C PRO A 908 2.67 20.56 41.44
N ALA A 909 3.07 21.33 42.45
CA ALA A 909 4.15 22.32 42.34
C ALA A 909 5.51 21.73 41.91
N SER A 910 5.71 20.42 42.04
CA SER A 910 6.90 19.67 41.60
C SER A 910 6.99 19.41 40.09
N GLU A 911 5.87 19.46 39.37
CA GLU A 911 5.80 19.22 37.92
C GLU A 911 5.84 20.51 37.08
N ILE A 912 5.81 21.66 37.76
CA ILE A 912 5.89 23.00 37.16
C ILE A 912 7.38 23.33 36.95
N PRO A 913 7.82 23.65 35.71
CA PRO A 913 9.20 24.06 35.45
C PRO A 913 9.62 25.23 36.35
N ALA A 914 10.88 25.25 36.79
CA ALA A 914 11.41 26.37 37.56
C ALA A 914 11.41 27.65 36.70
N SER A 915 11.14 28.80 37.32
CA SER A 915 11.06 30.11 36.64
C SER A 915 12.33 30.47 35.84
N ASP A 916 13.48 29.91 36.23
CA ASP A 916 14.79 30.21 35.64
C ASP A 916 15.04 29.49 34.30
N GLU A 917 14.32 28.40 33.99
CA GLU A 917 14.39 27.75 32.67
C GLU A 917 13.45 28.40 31.63
N LEU A 918 12.50 29.22 32.09
CA LEU A 918 11.47 29.88 31.27
C LEU A 918 11.81 31.33 30.90
N ILE A 919 12.89 31.90 31.46
CA ILE A 919 13.24 33.32 31.30
C ILE A 919 14.77 33.48 31.14
N SER A 920 15.24 33.75 29.92
CA SER A 920 16.51 34.48 29.72
C SER A 920 16.18 35.90 29.28
N LEU A 921 15.60 36.68 30.19
CA LEU A 921 15.65 38.13 30.09
C LEU A 921 16.85 38.58 30.91
N SER A 922 17.92 38.98 30.22
CA SER A 922 18.99 39.75 30.84
C SER A 922 18.38 40.95 31.58
N PRO A 923 18.83 41.27 32.81
CA PRO A 923 18.22 42.32 33.61
C PRO A 923 18.42 43.66 32.89
N VAL A 924 17.35 44.19 32.29
CA VAL A 924 17.32 45.59 31.91
C VAL A 924 17.11 46.36 33.20
N GLU A 925 18.10 47.17 33.56
CA GLU A 925 18.05 48.07 34.71
C GLU A 925 16.76 48.89 34.72
N SER A 926 16.18 49.04 35.91
CA SER A 926 15.00 49.84 36.19
C SER A 926 15.07 51.23 35.50
N PRO A 927 14.11 51.60 34.64
CA PRO A 927 14.10 52.93 34.04
C PRO A 927 13.47 53.93 35.01
N LEU A 928 14.27 54.36 35.99
CA LEU A 928 14.08 55.65 36.64
C LEU A 928 14.83 56.70 35.80
N LYS A 929 14.24 57.12 34.67
CA LYS A 929 14.53 58.41 34.02
C LYS A 929 13.58 58.65 32.84
N GLU A 930 12.90 59.78 32.92
CA GLU A 930 12.13 60.40 31.86
C GLU A 930 13.05 60.62 30.63
N GLU A 931 12.84 59.91 29.53
CA GLU A 931 13.11 60.38 28.17
C GLU A 931 12.56 59.38 27.13
N HIS A 932 11.65 59.87 26.28
CA HIS A 932 11.19 59.30 25.00
C HIS A 932 10.84 57.79 24.94
N PHE A 933 9.61 57.46 25.37
CA PHE A 933 8.92 56.17 25.17
C PHE A 933 8.46 55.93 23.71
N GLY A 934 9.30 56.23 22.72
CA GLY A 934 8.96 56.20 21.30
C GLY A 934 9.25 54.89 20.57
N ASP A 935 10.27 54.13 20.99
CA ASP A 935 10.75 52.96 20.25
C ASP A 935 10.96 51.77 21.20
N TRP A 936 9.92 50.94 21.35
CA TRP A 936 10.06 49.57 21.84
C TRP A 936 9.53 48.66 20.73
N GLU A 937 10.44 47.97 20.04
CA GLU A 937 10.10 47.08 18.92
C GLU A 937 9.07 46.04 19.36
N MET A 938 7.91 46.05 18.68
CA MET A 938 6.95 44.94 18.73
C MET A 938 7.70 43.64 18.38
N LEU A 939 7.62 42.65 19.27
CA LEU A 939 8.10 41.29 18.99
C LEU A 939 7.47 40.83 17.68
N GLN A 940 8.31 40.49 16.69
CA GLN A 940 7.86 40.12 15.36
C GLN A 940 6.98 38.87 15.41
N LEU A 941 5.72 39.01 14.98
CA LEU A 941 4.68 37.97 14.88
C LEU A 941 5.04 36.74 14.01
N ASN A 942 6.15 36.78 13.27
CA ASN A 942 6.45 35.83 12.19
C ASN A 942 7.38 34.66 12.60
N SER A 943 7.71 34.51 13.88
CA SER A 943 8.45 33.35 14.42
C SER A 943 7.48 32.28 14.96
N LEU A 944 6.65 31.69 14.10
CA LEU A 944 5.59 30.74 14.50
C LEU A 944 6.08 29.30 14.79
N THR A 945 7.33 29.14 15.23
CA THR A 945 7.84 27.86 15.74
C THR A 945 8.69 28.07 16.97
N GLU A 946 8.07 28.42 18.09
CA GLU A 946 8.81 28.45 19.35
C GLU A 946 8.41 27.22 20.19
N PRO A 947 9.23 26.15 20.23
CA PRO A 947 9.06 25.08 21.20
C PRO A 947 8.84 25.58 22.65
N LYS A 948 9.21 26.84 22.93
CA LYS A 948 8.94 27.57 24.18
C LYS A 948 7.45 27.78 24.48
N ILE A 949 6.60 28.08 23.48
CA ILE A 949 5.13 28.20 23.69
C ILE A 949 4.53 26.84 24.07
N ILE A 950 5.09 25.76 23.54
CA ILE A 950 4.64 24.38 23.79
C ILE A 950 5.06 23.90 25.19
N GLN A 951 6.17 24.41 25.74
CA GLN A 951 6.64 24.09 27.10
C GLN A 951 5.65 24.56 28.18
N ASN A 952 4.98 25.69 27.96
CA ASN A 952 4.00 26.20 28.90
C ASN A 952 2.61 25.57 28.65
N PRO A 953 2.02 24.86 29.62
CA PRO A 953 0.75 24.17 29.43
C PRO A 953 -0.44 25.11 29.20
N ILE A 954 -0.45 26.31 29.81
CA ILE A 954 -1.51 27.31 29.61
C ILE A 954 -1.41 27.91 28.19
N ALA A 955 -0.20 28.29 27.77
CA ALA A 955 0.01 28.85 26.44
C ALA A 955 -0.34 27.83 25.34
N CYS A 956 0.04 26.56 25.54
CA CYS A 956 -0.33 25.45 24.67
C CYS A 956 -1.86 25.26 24.59
N PHE A 957 -2.56 25.30 25.72
CA PHE A 957 -4.03 25.22 25.75
C PHE A 957 -4.71 26.37 25.00
N LEU A 958 -4.25 27.62 25.20
CA LEU A 958 -4.79 28.77 24.48
C LEU A 958 -4.54 28.69 22.96
N CYS A 959 -3.37 28.19 22.57
CA CYS A 959 -3.06 27.91 21.17
C CYS A 959 -3.94 26.79 20.60
N LEU A 960 -4.28 25.75 21.37
CA LEU A 960 -5.26 24.75 20.98
C LEU A 960 -6.63 25.39 20.73
N VAL A 961 -7.13 26.20 21.66
CA VAL A 961 -8.40 26.93 21.50
C VAL A 961 -8.40 27.74 20.22
N ARG A 962 -7.33 28.51 19.96
CA ARG A 962 -7.13 29.26 18.71
C ARG A 962 -7.23 28.37 17.47
N ASN A 963 -6.54 27.23 17.45
CA ASN A 963 -6.54 26.36 16.27
C ASN A 963 -7.88 25.61 16.08
N PHE A 964 -8.65 25.41 17.15
CA PHE A 964 -9.97 24.79 17.09
C PHE A 964 -11.06 25.74 16.57
N ILE A 965 -10.93 27.05 16.82
CA ILE A 965 -11.84 28.06 16.28
C ILE A 965 -11.44 28.57 14.89
N ALA A 966 -10.15 28.52 14.54
CA ALA A 966 -9.65 28.98 13.25
C ALA A 966 -10.38 28.28 12.08
N GLY A 967 -11.08 29.05 11.26
CA GLY A 967 -11.84 28.54 10.11
C GLY A 967 -13.04 27.63 10.43
N SER A 968 -13.54 27.59 11.67
CA SER A 968 -14.71 26.77 12.06
C SER A 968 -15.80 27.59 12.75
N GLU A 969 -16.82 28.02 12.00
CA GLU A 969 -17.96 28.77 12.54
C GLU A 969 -18.74 27.98 13.60
N VAL A 970 -18.89 26.66 13.41
CA VAL A 970 -19.58 25.79 14.37
C VAL A 970 -18.90 25.80 15.75
N ASN A 971 -17.57 25.78 15.79
CA ASN A 971 -16.84 25.84 17.06
C ASN A 971 -16.91 27.23 17.69
N LYS A 972 -16.86 28.30 16.89
CA LYS A 972 -17.04 29.69 17.36
C LYS A 972 -18.41 29.89 18.01
N GLU A 973 -19.48 29.42 17.38
CA GLU A 973 -20.84 29.46 17.96
C GLU A 973 -20.95 28.60 19.22
N ASN A 974 -20.34 27.42 19.24
CA ASN A 974 -20.36 26.54 20.41
C ASN A 974 -19.68 27.18 21.62
N MET A 975 -18.58 27.94 21.42
CA MET A 975 -17.94 28.70 22.50
C MET A 975 -18.87 29.74 23.12
N LEU A 976 -19.64 30.45 22.29
CA LEU A 976 -20.58 31.48 22.72
C LEU A 976 -21.80 30.87 23.42
N LYS A 977 -22.44 29.87 22.82
CA LYS A 977 -23.68 29.26 23.34
C LYS A 977 -23.50 28.57 24.70
N ASN A 978 -22.31 28.06 25.00
CA ASN A 978 -22.02 27.29 26.22
C ASN A 978 -21.19 28.05 27.26
N ASP A 979 -21.05 29.38 27.14
CA ASP A 979 -20.28 30.24 28.05
C ASP A 979 -18.83 29.74 28.32
N VAL A 980 -18.22 29.09 27.33
CA VAL A 980 -16.92 28.40 27.48
C VAL A 980 -15.83 29.39 27.89
N ILE A 981 -15.87 30.61 27.35
CA ILE A 981 -14.88 31.67 27.65
C ILE A 981 -14.96 32.11 29.12
N ALA A 982 -16.17 32.29 29.65
CA ALA A 982 -16.36 32.69 31.05
C ALA A 982 -15.86 31.60 32.01
N ILE A 983 -16.15 30.32 31.70
CA ILE A 983 -15.63 29.18 32.48
C ILE A 983 -14.10 29.11 32.39
N MET A 984 -13.55 29.27 31.18
CA MET A 984 -12.10 29.29 30.94
C MET A 984 -11.42 30.41 31.74
N SER A 985 -12.00 31.61 31.74
CA SER A 985 -11.55 32.76 32.56
C SER A 985 -11.55 32.44 34.06
N SER A 986 -12.60 31.80 34.57
CA SER A 986 -12.70 31.38 35.98
C SER A 986 -11.66 30.30 36.35
N LEU A 987 -11.38 29.36 35.45
CA LEU A 987 -10.36 28.33 35.67
C LEU A 987 -8.94 28.92 35.62
N LEU A 988 -8.65 29.84 34.70
CA LEU A 988 -7.36 30.54 34.64
C LEU A 988 -7.08 31.32 35.93
N GLN A 989 -8.10 31.92 36.55
CA GLN A 989 -7.97 32.57 37.87
C GLN A 989 -7.60 31.59 39.00
N LYS A 990 -7.76 30.27 38.83
CA LYS A 990 -7.37 29.26 39.81
C LYS A 990 -5.97 28.67 39.55
N CYS A 991 -5.38 28.92 38.39
CA CYS A 991 -4.03 28.46 38.05
C CYS A 991 -2.95 29.06 38.96
N HIS A 992 -1.82 28.34 39.05
CA HIS A 992 -0.63 28.74 39.80
C HIS A 992 0.10 29.90 39.11
N GLU A 993 0.60 30.87 39.89
CA GLU A 993 1.23 32.11 39.42
C GLU A 993 2.41 31.89 38.46
N ARG A 994 3.27 30.90 38.77
CA ARG A 994 4.43 30.49 37.94
C ARG A 994 4.11 30.08 36.50
N LEU A 995 2.86 29.73 36.20
CA LEU A 995 2.47 29.34 34.84
C LEU A 995 2.19 30.55 33.93
N PHE A 996 2.06 31.75 34.49
CA PHE A 996 1.84 32.97 33.72
C PHE A 996 3.18 33.60 33.33
N ASP A 997 3.64 33.28 32.12
CA ASP A 997 4.88 33.77 31.50
C ASP A 997 4.59 34.62 30.24
N VAL A 998 5.64 35.07 29.54
CA VAL A 998 5.54 35.80 28.26
C VAL A 998 4.84 34.95 27.19
N ASN A 999 4.98 33.61 27.22
CA ASN A 999 4.36 32.72 26.25
C ASN A 999 2.83 32.71 26.40
N VAL A 1000 2.31 32.76 27.63
CA VAL A 1000 0.87 32.89 27.89
C VAL A 1000 0.34 34.21 27.32
N LEU A 1001 1.05 35.32 27.53
CA LEU A 1001 0.70 36.62 26.95
C LEU A 1001 0.65 36.56 25.42
N MET A 1002 1.71 36.04 24.79
CA MET A 1002 1.78 35.87 23.34
C MET A 1002 0.65 34.98 22.80
N ALA A 1003 0.31 33.89 23.50
CA ALA A 1003 -0.77 32.99 23.10
C ALA A 1003 -2.15 33.68 23.12
N VAL A 1004 -2.40 34.56 24.11
CA VAL A 1004 -3.61 35.39 24.14
C VAL A 1004 -3.63 36.39 22.99
N GLN A 1005 -2.51 37.07 22.72
CA GLN A 1005 -2.41 38.03 21.62
C GLN A 1005 -2.74 37.38 20.28
N LEU A 1006 -2.12 36.24 19.99
CA LEU A 1006 -2.34 35.49 18.76
C LEU A 1006 -3.77 34.96 18.63
N LEU A 1007 -4.44 34.63 19.75
CA LEU A 1007 -5.85 34.21 19.74
C LEU A 1007 -6.75 35.36 19.29
N ILE A 1008 -6.55 36.56 19.83
CA ILE A 1008 -7.33 37.76 19.49
C ILE A 1008 -7.06 38.20 18.05
N GLU A 1009 -5.80 38.29 17.65
CA GLU A 1009 -5.39 38.70 16.30
C GLU A 1009 -5.94 37.76 15.22
N SER A 1010 -6.00 36.45 15.51
CA SER A 1010 -6.56 35.47 14.57
C SER A 1010 -8.02 35.76 14.19
N LEU A 1011 -8.83 36.25 15.15
CA LEU A 1011 -10.22 36.62 14.91
C LEU A 1011 -10.36 38.01 14.29
N GLN A 1012 -9.44 38.93 14.59
CA GLN A 1012 -9.43 40.27 13.99
C GLN A 1012 -9.09 40.22 12.49
N ASN A 1013 -8.19 39.33 12.09
CA ASN A 1013 -7.79 39.14 10.68
C ASN A 1013 -8.91 38.56 9.80
N GLU A 1014 -9.96 37.96 10.39
CA GLU A 1014 -11.11 37.36 9.66
C GLU A 1014 -12.27 38.36 9.41
N MET A 1015 -12.09 39.64 9.76
CA MET A 1015 -13.09 40.70 9.55
C MET A 1015 -13.15 41.18 8.09
N PRO A 1016 -14.34 41.53 7.53
CA PRO A 1016 -15.61 41.87 8.21
C PRO A 1016 -16.59 40.69 8.42
N THR A 1017 -16.25 39.48 7.98
CA THR A 1017 -17.10 38.27 8.06
C THR A 1017 -17.01 37.53 9.41
N GLY A 1018 -16.18 38.01 10.34
CA GLY A 1018 -15.93 37.35 11.63
C GLY A 1018 -17.03 37.56 12.68
N HIS A 1019 -17.19 36.59 13.58
CA HIS A 1019 -18.08 36.68 14.75
C HIS A 1019 -17.63 37.76 15.75
N VAL A 1020 -18.07 39.00 15.53
CA VAL A 1020 -17.79 40.17 16.40
C VAL A 1020 -18.17 39.91 17.86
N GLU A 1021 -19.24 39.17 18.11
CA GLU A 1021 -19.69 38.80 19.47
C GLU A 1021 -18.66 37.95 20.21
N LEU A 1022 -18.01 36.99 19.53
CA LEU A 1022 -16.96 36.16 20.12
C LEU A 1022 -15.74 37.02 20.51
N LEU A 1023 -15.34 37.92 19.63
CA LEU A 1023 -14.24 38.86 19.87
C LEU A 1023 -14.56 39.79 21.05
N HIS A 1024 -15.81 40.25 21.19
CA HIS A 1024 -16.26 41.05 22.32
C HIS A 1024 -16.14 40.29 23.65
N VAL A 1025 -16.64 39.05 23.71
CA VAL A 1025 -16.57 38.21 24.93
C VAL A 1025 -15.12 37.88 25.30
N LEU A 1026 -14.25 37.58 24.33
CA LEU A 1026 -12.82 37.35 24.58
C LEU A 1026 -12.13 38.59 25.15
N HIS A 1027 -12.39 39.78 24.59
CA HIS A 1027 -11.87 41.02 25.16
C HIS A 1027 -12.37 41.23 26.60
N ARG A 1028 -13.67 41.03 26.85
CA ARG A 1028 -14.28 41.20 28.18
C ARG A 1028 -13.68 40.26 29.23
N ASP A 1029 -13.70 38.95 28.96
CA ASP A 1029 -13.47 37.93 29.98
C ASP A 1029 -12.01 37.47 30.08
N LEU A 1030 -11.18 37.73 29.06
CA LEU A 1030 -9.77 37.30 29.01
C LEU A 1030 -8.78 38.48 29.02
N VAL A 1031 -9.02 39.52 28.21
CA VAL A 1031 -8.10 40.66 28.07
C VAL A 1031 -8.31 41.70 29.17
N PHE A 1032 -9.54 42.16 29.38
CA PHE A 1032 -9.86 43.19 30.38
C PHE A 1032 -10.05 42.63 31.80
N ASN A 1033 -10.07 41.31 31.97
CA ASN A 1033 -10.14 40.68 33.29
C ASN A 1033 -8.77 40.64 33.98
N PHE A 1034 -8.45 41.71 34.73
CA PHE A 1034 -7.17 41.85 35.43
C PHE A 1034 -6.96 40.84 36.57
N ARG A 1035 -7.99 40.12 37.02
CA ARG A 1035 -7.84 39.07 38.06
C ARG A 1035 -6.99 37.90 37.59
N ILE A 1036 -6.97 37.64 36.28
CA ILE A 1036 -6.08 36.64 35.67
C ILE A 1036 -4.63 37.15 35.72
N TRP A 1037 -4.42 38.37 35.22
CA TRP A 1037 -3.09 38.95 35.01
C TRP A 1037 -2.41 39.42 36.29
N ALA A 1038 -3.16 39.69 37.35
CA ALA A 1038 -2.62 40.10 38.65
C ALA A 1038 -1.68 39.06 39.29
N LYS A 1039 -1.81 37.79 38.88
CA LYS A 1039 -0.95 36.69 39.28
C LYS A 1039 0.38 36.61 38.55
N ALA A 1040 0.51 37.29 37.41
CA ALA A 1040 1.70 37.26 36.58
C ALA A 1040 2.81 38.13 37.18
N GLN A 1041 4.07 37.87 36.78
CA GLN A 1041 5.18 38.73 37.16
C GLN A 1041 4.98 40.16 36.64
N PHE A 1042 5.46 41.15 37.38
CA PHE A 1042 5.24 42.58 37.08
C PHE A 1042 5.59 42.98 35.64
N GLN A 1043 6.67 42.42 35.08
CA GLN A 1043 7.08 42.67 33.68
C GLN A 1043 6.04 42.21 32.65
N ILE A 1044 5.38 41.08 32.91
CA ILE A 1044 4.33 40.53 32.03
C ILE A 1044 3.06 41.35 32.14
N VAL A 1045 2.74 41.85 33.34
CA VAL A 1045 1.61 42.76 33.56
C VAL A 1045 1.78 44.06 32.76
N ILE A 1046 2.99 44.63 32.76
CA ILE A 1046 3.31 45.81 31.93
C ILE A 1046 3.13 45.47 30.44
N GLY A 1047 3.67 44.34 29.97
CA GLY A 1047 3.50 43.89 28.59
C GLY A 1047 2.02 43.70 28.19
N HIS A 1048 1.19 43.18 29.08
CA HIS A 1048 -0.25 43.04 28.86
C HIS A 1048 -0.96 44.40 28.73
N ILE A 1049 -0.63 45.36 29.61
CA ILE A 1049 -1.21 46.70 29.56
C ILE A 1049 -0.79 47.42 28.27
N GLN A 1050 0.46 47.25 27.84
CA GLN A 1050 0.94 47.76 26.56
C GLN A 1050 0.14 47.18 25.39
N TYR A 1051 -0.15 45.87 25.39
CA TYR A 1051 -0.98 45.23 24.39
C TYR A 1051 -2.42 45.76 24.36
N ILE A 1052 -3.04 46.00 25.52
CA ILE A 1052 -4.36 46.63 25.57
C ILE A 1052 -4.31 48.04 24.94
N SER A 1053 -3.25 48.79 25.22
CA SER A 1053 -3.04 50.12 24.65
C SER A 1053 -2.94 50.09 23.12
N THR A 1054 -2.19 49.13 22.55
CA THR A 1054 -2.09 48.97 21.09
C THR A 1054 -3.42 48.55 20.48
N LEU A 1055 -4.12 47.57 21.06
CA LEU A 1055 -5.44 47.15 20.59
C LEU A 1055 -6.44 48.31 20.48
N ILE A 1056 -6.53 49.14 21.53
CA ILE A 1056 -7.44 50.29 21.54
C ILE A 1056 -6.98 51.37 20.55
N LYS A 1057 -5.66 51.54 20.37
CA LYS A 1057 -5.10 52.49 19.41
C LYS A 1057 -5.43 52.10 17.96
N ASP A 1058 -5.38 50.80 17.65
CA ASP A 1058 -5.56 50.27 16.30
C ASP A 1058 -7.04 50.33 15.84
N ASP A 1059 -8.03 50.10 16.73
CA ASP A 1059 -9.46 50.24 16.41
C ASP A 1059 -10.29 50.99 17.47
N ARG A 1060 -10.00 52.29 17.63
CA ARG A 1060 -10.69 53.18 18.60
C ARG A 1060 -12.22 53.18 18.44
N LYS A 1061 -12.73 53.04 17.21
CA LYS A 1061 -14.17 53.12 16.92
C LYS A 1061 -14.89 51.88 17.45
N TYR A 1062 -14.32 50.69 17.25
CA TYR A 1062 -14.85 49.44 17.76
C TYR A 1062 -14.97 49.44 19.29
N PHE A 1063 -13.88 49.72 20.00
CA PHE A 1063 -13.85 49.67 21.46
C PHE A 1063 -14.79 50.72 22.08
N ARG A 1064 -14.90 51.91 21.48
CA ARG A 1064 -15.84 52.93 21.91
C ARG A 1064 -17.30 52.49 21.75
N ARG A 1065 -17.64 51.85 20.63
CA ARG A 1065 -19.02 51.42 20.34
C ARG A 1065 -19.47 50.27 21.24
N ASN A 1066 -18.59 49.30 21.49
CA ASN A 1066 -18.98 48.04 22.12
C ASN A 1066 -18.69 47.95 23.64
N PHE A 1067 -17.77 48.78 24.16
CA PHE A 1067 -17.45 48.81 25.61
C PHE A 1067 -17.76 50.18 26.24
N GLY A 1068 -17.46 51.28 25.54
CA GLY A 1068 -17.71 52.64 26.05
C GLY A 1068 -16.73 53.08 27.14
N ILE A 1069 -16.77 54.37 27.49
CA ILE A 1069 -15.81 55.00 28.42
C ILE A 1069 -16.02 54.52 29.86
N GLN A 1070 -17.27 54.33 30.30
CA GLN A 1070 -17.58 53.86 31.65
C GLN A 1070 -16.98 52.47 31.93
N TYR A 1071 -17.15 51.53 31.00
CA TYR A 1071 -16.59 50.18 31.14
C TYR A 1071 -15.05 50.22 31.28
N LEU A 1072 -14.37 51.03 30.48
CA LEU A 1072 -12.91 51.18 30.58
C LEU A 1072 -12.50 51.77 31.93
N LEU A 1073 -13.27 52.72 32.48
CA LEU A 1073 -13.04 53.26 33.83
C LEU A 1073 -13.30 52.23 34.94
N ASP A 1074 -14.31 51.38 34.78
CA ASP A 1074 -14.61 50.30 35.73
C ASP A 1074 -13.48 49.24 35.72
N VAL A 1075 -12.95 48.92 34.54
CA VAL A 1075 -11.77 48.07 34.35
C VAL A 1075 -10.52 48.68 35.00
N VAL A 1076 -10.35 50.01 34.91
CA VAL A 1076 -9.27 50.73 35.60
C VAL A 1076 -9.39 50.53 37.12
N VAL A 1077 -10.58 50.74 37.69
CA VAL A 1077 -10.82 50.54 39.13
C VAL A 1077 -10.59 49.09 39.53
N GLU A 1078 -11.03 48.13 38.73
CA GLU A 1078 -10.77 46.72 38.97
C GLU A 1078 -9.26 46.42 38.98
N ALA A 1079 -8.49 46.94 38.00
CA ALA A 1079 -7.04 46.79 38.00
C ALA A 1079 -6.42 47.38 39.28
N PHE A 1080 -6.74 48.63 39.63
CA PHE A 1080 -6.22 49.28 40.84
C PHE A 1080 -6.52 48.50 42.10
N THR A 1081 -7.79 48.09 42.28
CA THR A 1081 -8.22 47.35 43.47
C THR A 1081 -7.52 46.01 43.57
N VAL A 1082 -7.34 45.29 42.48
CA VAL A 1082 -6.66 43.99 42.47
C VAL A 1082 -5.16 44.15 42.75
N PHE A 1083 -4.45 45.07 42.08
CA PHE A 1083 -3.00 45.23 42.25
C PHE A 1083 -2.59 45.85 43.59
N SER A 1084 -3.45 46.67 44.21
CA SER A 1084 -3.19 47.25 45.53
C SER A 1084 -3.17 46.20 46.66
N TYR A 1085 -3.72 45.00 46.45
CA TYR A 1085 -3.55 43.87 47.38
C TYR A 1085 -2.17 43.19 47.27
N PHE A 1086 -1.45 43.35 46.15
CA PHE A 1086 -0.22 42.60 45.87
C PHE A 1086 1.06 43.47 45.88
N SER A 1087 1.01 44.76 45.52
CA SER A 1087 2.19 45.67 45.52
C SER A 1087 1.78 47.15 45.49
N SER A 1088 2.31 47.97 46.40
CA SER A 1088 1.97 49.41 46.48
C SER A 1088 2.63 50.26 45.38
N GLU A 1089 3.85 49.91 44.95
CA GLU A 1089 4.56 50.62 43.87
C GLU A 1089 4.05 50.21 42.49
N GLY A 1090 3.75 48.92 42.30
CA GLY A 1090 3.21 48.40 41.04
C GLY A 1090 1.80 48.91 40.72
N ALA A 1091 0.97 49.13 41.75
CA ALA A 1091 -0.39 49.66 41.58
C ALA A 1091 -0.41 51.10 41.04
N VAL A 1092 0.57 51.94 41.39
CA VAL A 1092 0.68 53.32 40.90
C VAL A 1092 1.07 53.32 39.42
N VAL A 1093 2.09 52.54 39.05
CA VAL A 1093 2.59 52.43 37.67
C VAL A 1093 1.54 51.83 36.74
N VAL A 1094 0.93 50.70 37.11
CA VAL A 1094 -0.17 50.07 36.36
C VAL A 1094 -1.33 51.04 36.19
N GLY A 1095 -1.63 51.77 37.26
CA GLY A 1095 -2.64 52.80 37.27
C GLY A 1095 -2.46 53.90 36.23
N GLU A 1096 -1.28 54.51 36.21
CA GLU A 1096 -0.89 55.54 35.25
C GLU A 1096 -0.96 55.03 33.80
N PHE A 1097 -0.49 53.81 33.54
CA PHE A 1097 -0.56 53.22 32.20
C PHE A 1097 -1.99 52.98 31.73
N VAL A 1098 -2.88 52.47 32.59
CA VAL A 1098 -4.28 52.24 32.21
C VAL A 1098 -5.05 53.57 32.08
N PHE A 1099 -4.72 54.60 32.86
CA PHE A 1099 -5.27 55.94 32.63
C PHE A 1099 -4.83 56.55 31.30
N ARG A 1100 -3.59 56.34 30.86
CA ARG A 1100 -3.15 56.73 29.50
C ARG A 1100 -3.96 56.03 28.41
N ILE A 1101 -4.39 54.78 28.61
CA ILE A 1101 -5.29 54.07 27.68
C ILE A 1101 -6.66 54.77 27.58
N VAL A 1102 -7.25 55.15 28.73
CA VAL A 1102 -8.51 55.92 28.76
C VAL A 1102 -8.34 57.25 28.02
N ARG A 1103 -7.23 57.96 28.26
CA ARG A 1103 -6.87 59.20 27.55
C ARG A 1103 -6.83 59.01 26.03
N TYR A 1104 -6.16 57.97 25.53
CA TYR A 1104 -6.06 57.69 24.10
C TYR A 1104 -7.39 57.27 23.44
N SER A 1105 -8.24 56.55 24.17
CA SER A 1105 -9.59 56.18 23.69
C SER A 1105 -10.51 57.40 23.49
N VAL A 1106 -10.15 58.49 24.15
CA VAL A 1106 -10.86 59.76 24.26
C VAL A 1106 -10.30 60.84 23.32
N GLU A 1107 -8.98 60.88 23.12
CA GLU A 1107 -8.28 61.84 22.27
C GLU A 1107 -8.82 61.82 20.82
N GLY A 1108 -9.41 62.95 20.38
CA GLY A 1108 -9.82 63.21 19.00
C GLY A 1108 -11.32 63.40 18.74
N VAL A 1109 -12.23 63.23 19.71
CA VAL A 1109 -13.66 63.57 19.55
C VAL A 1109 -14.25 64.06 20.85
N VAL A 1110 -14.75 65.29 20.87
CA VAL A 1110 -15.30 65.93 22.05
C VAL A 1110 -16.84 65.86 22.00
N ASN A 1111 -17.45 65.02 22.84
CA ASN A 1111 -18.91 64.83 22.89
C ASN A 1111 -19.40 64.81 24.35
N ILE A 1112 -20.52 65.47 24.64
CA ILE A 1112 -21.13 65.60 25.98
C ILE A 1112 -21.38 64.24 26.65
N PHE A 1113 -21.70 63.20 25.87
CA PHE A 1113 -21.96 61.84 26.38
C PHE A 1113 -20.72 61.14 26.95
N GLY A 1114 -19.50 61.55 26.57
CA GLY A 1114 -18.25 61.03 27.15
C GLY A 1114 -17.83 61.74 28.45
N LEU A 1115 -18.31 62.97 28.66
CA LEU A 1115 -17.97 63.81 29.82
C LEU A 1115 -18.70 63.34 31.10
N ALA A 1116 -19.95 62.90 30.97
CA ALA A 1116 -20.77 62.48 32.10
C ALA A 1116 -20.19 61.28 32.88
N PRO A 1117 -19.74 60.17 32.24
CA PRO A 1117 -19.04 59.08 32.94
C PRO A 1117 -17.77 59.52 33.67
N LEU A 1118 -16.95 60.39 33.06
CA LEU A 1118 -15.71 60.89 33.67
C LEU A 1118 -15.97 61.76 34.90
N LEU A 1119 -17.00 62.62 34.85
CA LEU A 1119 -17.42 63.45 35.99
C LEU A 1119 -18.07 62.61 37.10
N LEU A 1120 -18.87 61.60 36.74
CA LEU A 1120 -19.47 60.67 37.71
C LEU A 1120 -18.40 59.84 38.43
N PHE A 1121 -17.37 59.41 37.69
CA PHE A 1121 -16.23 58.69 38.21
C PHE A 1121 -15.38 59.53 39.17
N LEU A 1122 -15.08 60.79 38.80
CA LEU A 1122 -14.41 61.77 39.65
C LEU A 1122 -15.20 62.05 40.94
N ALA A 1123 -16.53 62.11 40.86
CA ALA A 1123 -17.40 62.29 42.02
C ALA A 1123 -17.41 61.06 42.95
N ALA A 1124 -17.30 59.86 42.40
CA ALA A 1124 -17.29 58.60 43.16
C ALA A 1124 -15.95 58.29 43.84
N HIS A 1125 -14.81 58.76 43.29
CA HIS A 1125 -13.46 58.46 43.80
C HIS A 1125 -12.65 59.74 44.12
N PRO A 1126 -12.96 60.45 45.22
CA PRO A 1126 -12.41 61.78 45.50
C PRO A 1126 -10.96 61.82 46.04
N ARG A 1127 -10.23 60.69 46.09
CA ARG A 1127 -8.87 60.63 46.67
C ARG A 1127 -7.94 59.70 45.86
N GLY A 1128 -6.88 60.26 45.27
CA GLY A 1128 -5.79 59.51 44.62
C GLY A 1128 -4.99 60.34 43.60
N VAL A 1129 -3.79 59.86 43.21
CA VAL A 1129 -2.95 60.41 42.11
C VAL A 1129 -3.73 60.49 40.78
N SER A 1130 -4.75 59.64 40.65
CA SER A 1130 -5.75 59.52 39.59
C SER A 1130 -6.56 60.80 39.30
N VAL A 1131 -6.78 61.66 40.29
CA VAL A 1131 -7.67 62.83 40.17
C VAL A 1131 -7.07 63.91 39.28
N CYS A 1132 -5.75 64.13 39.36
CA CYS A 1132 -5.07 65.15 38.54
C CYS A 1132 -5.07 64.78 37.05
N GLU A 1133 -4.85 63.51 36.71
CA GLU A 1133 -4.88 63.05 35.31
C GLU A 1133 -6.29 63.09 34.72
N LEU A 1134 -7.30 62.65 35.48
CA LEU A 1134 -8.71 62.73 35.07
C LEU A 1134 -9.19 64.18 34.92
N MET A 1135 -8.82 65.08 35.83
CA MET A 1135 -9.09 66.51 35.69
C MET A 1135 -8.39 67.09 34.45
N GLY A 1136 -7.17 66.65 34.14
CA GLY A 1136 -6.46 66.98 32.91
C GLY A 1136 -7.20 66.52 31.64
N MET A 1137 -7.77 65.30 31.64
CA MET A 1137 -8.59 64.81 30.53
C MET A 1137 -9.90 65.60 30.38
N VAL A 1138 -10.56 65.94 31.49
CA VAL A 1138 -11.77 66.79 31.48
C VAL A 1138 -11.43 68.20 30.99
N LEU A 1139 -10.28 68.77 31.36
CA LEU A 1139 -9.78 70.05 30.84
C LEU A 1139 -9.58 69.99 29.32
N VAL A 1140 -8.94 68.95 28.79
CA VAL A 1140 -8.77 68.75 27.33
C VAL A 1140 -10.12 68.60 26.61
N PHE A 1141 -11.10 67.92 27.22
CA PHE A 1141 -12.47 67.87 26.69
C PHE A 1141 -13.14 69.24 26.68
N VAL A 1142 -13.05 70.01 27.76
CA VAL A 1142 -13.67 71.35 27.87
C VAL A 1142 -13.00 72.34 26.90
N GLU A 1143 -11.67 72.29 26.77
CA GLU A 1143 -10.89 73.09 25.82
C GLU A 1143 -11.19 72.72 24.36
N GLY A 1144 -11.39 71.43 24.06
CA GLY A 1144 -11.74 70.97 22.71
C GLY A 1144 -13.19 71.20 22.28
N LEU A 1145 -14.11 71.44 23.22
CA LEU A 1145 -15.50 71.88 22.95
C LEU A 1145 -15.58 73.39 22.71
N TRP A 1146 -14.60 74.15 23.20
CA TRP A 1146 -14.54 75.61 23.10
C TRP A 1146 -14.59 76.16 21.65
N PRO A 1147 -13.97 75.52 20.63
CA PRO A 1147 -14.07 75.98 19.24
C PRO A 1147 -15.46 75.74 18.62
N CYS A 1148 -16.25 74.80 19.14
CA CYS A 1148 -17.60 74.50 18.64
C CYS A 1148 -18.68 75.40 19.24
N GLY A 1149 -18.39 76.04 20.38
CA GLY A 1149 -19.33 76.93 21.09
C GLY A 1149 -19.51 78.33 20.48
N ILE A 1150 -18.65 78.74 19.54
CA ILE A 1150 -18.74 80.08 18.91
C ILE A 1150 -19.72 80.09 17.72
N ALA A 1151 -20.12 78.94 17.18
CA ALA A 1151 -21.06 78.86 16.06
C ALA A 1151 -22.55 78.86 16.47
N PHE A 1152 -22.87 78.93 17.77
CA PHE A 1152 -24.27 78.98 18.27
C PHE A 1152 -24.71 80.35 18.80
N PHE A 1153 -23.85 81.36 18.71
CA PHE A 1153 -24.18 82.75 19.00
C PHE A 1153 -23.63 83.67 17.91
N TRP A 1154 -24.06 83.51 16.65
CA TRP A 1154 -24.22 84.57 15.63
C TRP A 1154 -25.18 84.10 14.55
#